data_AF-A0A6A2FNW4-F1
#
_entry.id   AF-A0A6A2FNW4-F1
#
_cell.length_a   1.000
_cell.length_b   1.000
_cell.length_c   1.000
_cell.angle_alpha   90.00
_cell.angle_beta   90.00
_cell.angle_gamma   90.00
#
_symmetry.space_group_name_H-M   'P 1'
#
loop_
_entity.id
_entity.type
_entity.pdbx_description
1 polymer ?
#
loop_
_entity_poly.entity_id
_entity_poly.type
_entity_poly.pdbx_seq_one_letter_code
_entity_poly.pdbx_strand_id
1 'polypeptide(L)'
;MLNDKLDLPFDLYTRNKIISDLIGKLRNNNQPLRILDVGGRSGDLRKFLQEDDDLYILDIRNTEYNEKNYFIGNIINAPFKDFTFDVVVSSELYEHIVHENRERSVSEMLRVSKNYIILGAPFFSEEAKEAEIKVNEFFHKLTGNDHQWLAEHIKNGLPSEKQLKDFLKINSFDYVAIETNNISNWVLMQLFIFYSYKYGIPEKNMGKVHRFYNENFSELGDTFGPTYRKIYLIWKNKTVSKVDIKFNNIMNLSKYHFLETLIFETIGHSTDNLEKQKLEIIKYKDNEIQNLNATIAEIHKSTVWQLLSKYQRFVDMIFPHATKRRLAYDKGILGIRMIVNDGFGAFFFKLEEIFYESALNASKISIVETKIISPQVPLPLLKSLSGSFTFPSDNLNEIKILTATFIRKNSDLILQITDTKGHVIRNKIAKGYRIQDNNYTSFRFKPIKDSKEKTFSFKLISKGDPSAAVLFNESITLPELTLYYDEKPIKGSIGFQAFADIGITNKYYLWILKNEPTSSKLELYKKEVKSFEYKPKISIVTPVYNPDVAWIKAAVESVINQVYENWELCIADASTRDDVKEYLEASTKKDLRIKVKFLTKNEGIAGNSNEALSLATGDYIGLLDHDDELSPDALYEVVKYLQANRNADIIYSDEDKIDLKGNRSNPFFKPNWSPDMFLSHNYLCHFTVIRKSLIDKAGNFRVGFDGSQDYDLFLRVTEISKNITHIPKILYHWRMVAGSSSDVLLNKPYAFMASKNALRSAIKRRKLDVEVMDGLFPNSFRLKYNIIKNPKVSIIIPTKDKVDILKNCVNSIFTRTNYSNYEILIVDNQSKEKATFKYYEELEKNSKIKIVNYQQPFNFSTINNFAVSSLDSKYILFLNNDIEVISSEWITAMLEHAQRKEVGAVGAKLIYHNNTIQHAGVVIGIVGNPPVGGHAHRHFPKESPGYFGRLKHIDNVSAVTAACMMLRKDVFEEVGGFDENLAVAFNDVDLCLKIREKGYLIVYTPYAELYHHESLSRGYEDTPEKKERFSKEVKYIREKWGAVIDRGDPYYNPNLTLEKEDFSIRI
;
A
#
# COMPACT_ATOMS: atom_id res chain seq x y z
N MET A 1 36.09 0.08 35.10
CA MET A 1 36.48 1.06 34.06
C MET A 1 37.22 0.33 32.93
N LEU A 2 36.52 -0.54 32.19
CA LEU A 2 37.12 -1.37 31.11
C LEU A 2 36.15 -1.61 29.93
N ASN A 3 35.09 -0.79 29.79
CA ASN A 3 34.06 -1.00 28.76
C ASN A 3 33.55 0.28 28.07
N ASP A 4 34.25 1.42 28.20
CA ASP A 4 33.83 2.72 27.66
C ASP A 4 33.94 2.79 26.12
N LYS A 5 34.79 1.98 25.49
CA LYS A 5 34.94 1.99 24.02
C LYS A 5 33.71 1.46 23.27
N LEU A 6 32.91 0.59 23.90
CA LEU A 6 31.69 0.06 23.27
C LEU A 6 30.58 1.11 23.20
N ASP A 7 30.62 2.17 23.99
CA ASP A 7 29.64 3.25 23.92
C ASP A 7 30.01 4.31 22.86
N LEU A 8 31.17 4.18 22.19
CA LEU A 8 31.54 5.06 21.09
C LEU A 8 30.53 4.94 19.95
N PRO A 9 30.23 6.05 19.23
CA PRO A 9 29.47 6.00 17.99
C PRO A 9 29.97 4.89 17.06
N PHE A 10 29.01 4.22 16.39
CA PHE A 10 29.27 2.98 15.67
C PHE A 10 30.39 3.09 14.63
N ASP A 11 30.44 4.19 13.87
CA ASP A 11 31.49 4.43 12.86
C ASP A 11 32.88 4.57 13.50
N LEU A 12 32.98 5.27 14.64
CA LEU A 12 34.24 5.43 15.40
C LEU A 12 34.73 4.10 15.95
N TYR A 13 33.82 3.28 16.49
CA TYR A 13 34.18 1.98 17.04
C TYR A 13 34.65 1.01 15.95
N THR A 14 33.84 0.82 14.91
CA THR A 14 34.11 -0.16 13.85
C THR A 14 35.46 0.09 13.19
N ARG A 15 35.76 1.33 12.78
CA ARG A 15 37.02 1.64 12.11
C ARG A 15 38.24 1.50 13.03
N ASN A 16 38.16 2.00 14.27
CA ASN A 16 39.29 1.93 15.21
C ASN A 16 39.57 0.49 15.65
N LYS A 17 38.51 -0.33 15.76
CA LYS A 17 38.64 -1.76 16.01
C LYS A 17 39.37 -2.47 14.88
N ILE A 18 38.98 -2.24 13.62
CA ILE A 18 39.63 -2.84 12.45
C ILE A 18 41.09 -2.37 12.31
N ILE A 19 41.34 -1.07 12.48
CA ILE A 19 42.69 -0.48 12.43
C ILE A 19 43.59 -1.10 13.50
N SER A 20 43.10 -1.22 14.73
CA SER A 20 43.86 -1.86 15.81
C SER A 20 44.15 -3.33 15.53
N ASP A 21 43.17 -4.08 14.99
CA ASP A 21 43.37 -5.48 14.61
C ASP A 21 44.42 -5.63 13.50
N LEU A 22 44.45 -4.69 12.53
CA LEU A 22 45.50 -4.62 11.51
C LEU A 22 46.86 -4.32 12.13
N ILE A 23 46.97 -3.30 12.98
CA ILE A 23 48.22 -2.93 13.67
C ILE A 23 48.73 -4.11 14.51
N GLY A 24 47.84 -4.81 15.22
CA GLY A 24 48.18 -5.99 16.01
C GLY A 24 48.82 -7.10 15.17
N LYS A 25 48.37 -7.30 13.92
CA LYS A 25 48.95 -8.28 12.99
C LYS A 25 50.30 -7.85 12.41
N LEU A 26 50.64 -6.58 12.44
CA LEU A 26 51.94 -6.05 11.98
C LEU A 26 53.03 -6.15 13.05
N ARG A 27 52.68 -6.46 14.30
CA ARG A 27 53.64 -6.57 15.40
C ARG A 27 54.48 -7.84 15.29
N ASN A 28 55.79 -7.67 15.45
CA ASN A 28 56.71 -8.77 15.73
C ASN A 28 57.03 -8.81 17.23
N ASN A 29 56.88 -9.96 17.88
CA ASN A 29 57.30 -10.21 19.26
C ASN A 29 56.79 -9.20 20.31
N ASN A 30 55.58 -8.67 20.13
CA ASN A 30 54.91 -7.77 21.08
C ASN A 30 55.67 -6.46 21.39
N GLN A 31 56.54 -6.00 20.49
CA GLN A 31 57.24 -4.73 20.66
C GLN A 31 56.28 -3.53 20.48
N PRO A 32 56.50 -2.42 21.23
CA PRO A 32 55.73 -1.19 21.06
C PRO A 32 55.98 -0.58 19.69
N LEU A 33 54.93 -0.02 19.08
CA LEU A 33 55.00 0.61 17.76
C LEU A 33 54.87 2.12 17.90
N ARG A 34 55.58 2.85 17.03
CA ARG A 34 55.39 4.29 16.88
C ARG A 34 54.35 4.54 15.79
N ILE A 35 53.19 5.06 16.16
CA ILE A 35 52.01 5.18 15.30
C ILE A 35 51.70 6.66 15.09
N LEU A 36 51.52 7.08 13.85
CA LEU A 36 51.00 8.41 13.52
C LEU A 36 49.55 8.31 13.06
N ASP A 37 48.62 8.92 13.78
CA ASP A 37 47.21 9.07 13.40
C ASP A 37 46.98 10.45 12.78
N VAL A 38 46.69 10.47 11.49
CA VAL A 38 46.52 11.69 10.70
C VAL A 38 45.03 12.00 10.59
N GLY A 39 44.62 13.16 11.09
CA GLY A 39 43.21 13.55 11.19
C GLY A 39 42.46 12.90 12.36
N GLY A 40 43.17 12.21 13.26
CA GLY A 40 42.62 11.53 14.46
C GLY A 40 42.21 12.49 15.57
N ARG A 41 41.40 13.50 15.25
CA ARG A 41 41.07 14.67 16.11
C ARG A 41 40.61 14.29 17.52
N SER A 42 39.90 13.18 17.68
CA SER A 42 39.34 12.74 18.96
C SER A 42 40.30 11.90 19.82
N GLY A 43 41.44 11.46 19.27
CA GLY A 43 42.38 10.56 19.95
C GLY A 43 41.80 9.18 20.26
N ASP A 44 40.62 8.83 19.74
CA ASP A 44 39.90 7.60 20.12
C ASP A 44 40.66 6.33 19.77
N LEU A 45 41.55 6.36 18.77
CA LEU A 45 42.39 5.22 18.42
C LEU A 45 43.23 4.74 19.61
N ARG A 46 43.65 5.65 20.52
CA ARG A 46 44.38 5.31 21.75
C ARG A 46 43.64 4.26 22.59
N LYS A 47 42.31 4.29 22.63
CA LYS A 47 41.46 3.35 23.40
C LYS A 47 41.52 1.91 22.87
N PHE A 48 42.05 1.70 21.67
CA PHE A 48 42.14 0.41 21.00
C PHE A 48 43.57 -0.13 20.86
N LEU A 49 44.59 0.70 21.12
CA LEU A 49 46.00 0.35 21.02
C LEU A 49 46.53 -0.27 22.33
N GLN A 50 47.74 -0.85 22.29
CA GLN A 50 48.41 -1.32 23.49
C GLN A 50 48.92 -0.11 24.30
N GLU A 51 48.95 -0.20 25.64
CA GLU A 51 49.33 0.94 26.50
C GLU A 51 50.75 1.46 26.20
N ASP A 52 51.66 0.57 25.82
CA ASP A 52 53.06 0.89 25.52
C ASP A 52 53.27 1.46 24.10
N ASP A 53 52.23 1.57 23.27
CA ASP A 53 52.36 2.19 21.95
C ASP A 53 52.57 3.70 22.04
N ASP A 54 53.47 4.20 21.19
CA ASP A 54 53.75 5.61 21.04
C ASP A 54 52.84 6.21 19.95
N LEU A 55 51.66 6.69 20.37
CA LEU A 55 50.72 7.37 19.48
C LEU A 55 51.07 8.85 19.31
N TYR A 56 51.13 9.30 18.06
CA TYR A 56 51.29 10.68 17.62
C TYR A 56 50.05 11.07 16.81
N ILE A 57 49.56 12.30 16.98
CA ILE A 57 48.41 12.79 16.23
C ILE A 57 48.83 14.01 15.40
N LEU A 58 48.51 14.02 14.11
CA LEU A 58 48.71 15.16 13.21
C LEU A 58 47.36 15.62 12.67
N ASP A 59 46.96 16.85 12.96
CA ASP A 59 45.71 17.44 12.48
C ASP A 59 45.92 18.92 12.11
N ILE A 60 45.14 19.44 11.16
CA ILE A 60 45.18 20.86 10.77
C ILE A 60 44.47 21.76 11.81
N ARG A 61 43.65 21.19 12.68
CA ARG A 61 42.85 21.91 13.68
C ARG A 61 43.47 21.77 15.06
N ASN A 62 43.37 22.84 15.84
CA ASN A 62 43.68 22.80 17.27
C ASN A 62 42.56 22.03 18.03
N THR A 63 42.92 21.29 19.08
CA THR A 63 41.99 20.50 19.89
C THR A 63 42.08 20.90 21.36
N GLU A 64 41.00 20.69 22.12
CA GLU A 64 40.96 20.86 23.57
C GLU A 64 41.55 19.65 24.33
N TYR A 65 41.81 18.54 23.63
CA TYR A 65 42.39 17.32 24.21
C TYR A 65 43.92 17.43 24.36
N ASN A 66 44.39 17.22 25.59
CA ASN A 66 45.78 17.40 25.97
C ASN A 66 46.60 16.11 25.73
N GLU A 67 46.59 15.60 24.49
CA GLU A 67 47.43 14.46 24.11
C GLU A 67 48.91 14.88 24.03
N LYS A 68 49.79 14.10 24.67
CA LYS A 68 51.20 14.47 24.87
C LYS A 68 51.98 14.65 23.55
N ASN A 69 51.50 14.04 22.47
CA ASN A 69 52.14 14.02 21.14
C ASN A 69 51.20 14.54 20.03
N TYR A 70 50.44 15.60 20.28
CA TYR A 70 49.57 16.26 19.29
C TYR A 70 50.32 17.34 18.50
N PHE A 71 50.24 17.31 17.17
CA PHE A 71 50.91 18.24 16.26
C PHE A 71 49.88 18.93 15.36
N ILE A 72 49.93 20.26 15.32
CA ILE A 72 49.12 21.05 14.38
C ILE A 72 49.89 21.16 13.06
N GLY A 73 49.37 20.57 11.99
CA GLY A 73 50.02 20.57 10.68
C GLY A 73 49.23 19.84 9.61
N ASN A 74 49.58 20.08 8.35
CA ASN A 74 48.93 19.47 7.19
C ASN A 74 49.74 18.27 6.69
N ILE A 75 49.09 17.12 6.48
CA ILE A 75 49.73 15.90 5.98
C ILE A 75 50.44 16.10 4.63
N ILE A 76 49.99 17.05 3.81
CA ILE A 76 50.61 17.41 2.51
C ILE A 76 52.05 17.95 2.70
N ASN A 77 52.39 18.39 3.91
CA ASN A 77 53.72 18.83 4.32
C ASN A 77 53.96 18.47 5.79
N ALA A 78 54.03 17.16 6.08
CA ALA A 78 54.12 16.69 7.45
C ALA A 78 55.47 17.08 8.09
N PRO A 79 55.49 17.65 9.30
CA PRO A 79 56.70 18.20 9.94
C PRO A 79 57.65 17.13 10.50
N PHE A 80 57.54 15.88 10.02
CA PHE A 80 58.29 14.74 10.50
C PHE A 80 59.36 14.33 9.50
N LYS A 81 60.46 13.76 10.02
CA LYS A 81 61.53 13.18 9.19
C LYS A 81 61.01 11.91 8.49
N ASP A 82 61.68 11.54 7.41
CA ASP A 82 61.38 10.30 6.69
C ASP A 82 61.51 9.09 7.61
N PHE A 83 60.64 8.10 7.42
CA PHE A 83 60.66 6.82 8.16
C PHE A 83 60.58 6.95 9.70
N THR A 84 59.93 8.01 10.20
CA THR A 84 59.79 8.27 11.64
C THR A 84 58.87 7.25 12.32
N PHE A 85 57.77 6.84 11.66
CA PHE A 85 56.70 6.05 12.26
C PHE A 85 56.64 4.63 11.70
N ASP A 86 56.41 3.63 12.54
CA ASP A 86 56.29 2.25 12.09
C ASP A 86 55.01 2.05 11.25
N VAL A 87 53.92 2.69 11.67
CA VAL A 87 52.61 2.69 10.99
C VAL A 87 52.05 4.12 10.94
N VAL A 88 51.54 4.53 9.78
CA VAL A 88 50.80 5.78 9.62
C VAL A 88 49.34 5.45 9.30
N VAL A 89 48.40 6.06 10.03
CA VAL A 89 46.97 5.81 9.93
C VAL A 89 46.27 7.08 9.47
N SER A 90 45.25 6.94 8.62
CA SER A 90 44.28 7.99 8.32
C SER A 90 42.93 7.32 8.13
N SER A 91 41.93 7.66 8.97
CA SER A 91 40.61 7.00 8.94
C SER A 91 39.44 7.92 8.65
N GLU A 92 39.66 9.24 8.64
CA GLU A 92 38.64 10.27 8.44
C GLU A 92 39.09 11.42 7.52
N LEU A 93 40.34 11.45 7.09
CA LEU A 93 40.88 12.63 6.42
C LEU A 93 40.69 12.60 4.90
N TYR A 94 40.73 11.41 4.30
CA TYR A 94 40.92 11.26 2.86
C TYR A 94 39.72 11.75 2.04
N GLU A 95 38.53 11.59 2.61
CA GLU A 95 37.25 12.12 2.11
C GLU A 95 37.20 13.67 2.09
N HIS A 96 37.88 14.33 3.03
CA HIS A 96 37.94 15.79 3.12
C HIS A 96 39.06 16.43 2.28
N ILE A 97 40.03 15.64 1.81
CA ILE A 97 41.09 16.15 0.94
C ILE A 97 40.53 16.34 -0.49
N VAL A 98 40.68 17.56 -1.02
CA VAL A 98 40.35 17.89 -2.42
C VAL A 98 41.12 16.98 -3.40
N HIS A 99 40.47 16.63 -4.50
CA HIS A 99 40.94 15.59 -5.43
C HIS A 99 42.42 15.73 -5.84
N GLU A 100 42.90 16.95 -6.10
CA GLU A 100 44.26 17.24 -6.56
C GLU A 100 45.35 16.94 -5.52
N ASN A 101 45.00 16.87 -4.24
CA ASN A 101 45.94 16.72 -3.13
C ASN A 101 45.96 15.30 -2.54
N ARG A 102 45.11 14.39 -3.02
CA ARG A 102 44.95 13.04 -2.45
C ARG A 102 46.21 12.19 -2.60
N GLU A 103 46.78 12.11 -3.81
CA GLU A 103 48.01 11.34 -4.07
C GLU A 103 49.21 11.91 -3.31
N ARG A 104 49.31 13.24 -3.22
CA ARG A 104 50.36 13.90 -2.45
C ARG A 104 50.26 13.58 -0.95
N SER A 105 49.05 13.51 -0.42
CA SER A 105 48.81 13.13 0.98
C SER A 105 49.23 11.69 1.25
N VAL A 106 48.88 10.74 0.37
CA VAL A 106 49.34 9.35 0.47
C VAL A 106 50.87 9.26 0.33
N SER A 107 51.47 10.06 -0.56
CA SER A 107 52.93 10.11 -0.75
C SER A 107 53.66 10.59 0.50
N GLU A 108 53.14 11.60 1.19
CA GLU A 108 53.70 12.08 2.45
C GLU A 108 53.51 11.09 3.60
N MET A 109 52.34 10.43 3.68
CA MET A 109 52.14 9.31 4.62
C MET A 109 53.16 8.20 4.37
N LEU A 110 53.44 7.89 3.10
CA LEU A 110 54.48 6.93 2.71
C LEU A 110 55.85 7.42 3.16
N ARG A 111 56.22 8.68 2.89
CA ARG A 111 57.51 9.24 3.28
C ARG A 111 57.79 9.10 4.78
N VAL A 112 56.82 9.43 5.63
CA VAL A 112 57.00 9.40 7.10
C VAL A 112 56.81 8.00 7.71
N SER A 113 56.15 7.08 7.02
CA SER A 113 56.05 5.67 7.42
C SER A 113 57.35 4.90 7.15
N LYS A 114 57.70 3.94 8.01
CA LYS A 114 58.78 2.97 7.75
C LYS A 114 58.31 1.97 6.70
N ASN A 115 57.25 1.24 7.02
CA ASN A 115 56.82 0.08 6.25
C ASN A 115 55.33 0.08 5.90
N TYR A 116 54.47 0.67 6.72
CA TYR A 116 53.01 0.46 6.65
C TYR A 116 52.19 1.74 6.70
N ILE A 117 51.11 1.75 5.92
CA ILE A 117 50.04 2.73 6.01
C ILE A 117 48.71 2.01 6.15
N ILE A 118 47.82 2.55 6.98
CA ILE A 118 46.41 2.17 7.02
C ILE A 118 45.56 3.38 6.61
N LEU A 119 44.85 3.25 5.49
CA LEU A 119 44.03 4.32 4.90
C LEU A 119 42.57 3.88 4.82
N GLY A 120 41.72 4.47 5.66
CA GLY A 120 40.27 4.28 5.67
C GLY A 120 39.55 5.48 5.10
N ALA A 121 38.58 5.26 4.20
CA ALA A 121 37.72 6.30 3.65
C ALA A 121 36.44 5.70 3.04
N PRO A 122 35.36 6.50 2.90
CA PRO A 122 34.26 6.16 2.02
C PRO A 122 34.68 6.33 0.56
N PHE A 123 35.00 5.24 -0.12
CA PHE A 123 35.35 5.30 -1.54
C PHE A 123 34.09 5.39 -2.40
N PHE A 124 34.18 6.09 -3.53
CA PHE A 124 33.07 6.31 -4.44
C PHE A 124 32.46 4.98 -4.91
N SER A 125 31.18 4.81 -4.59
CA SER A 125 30.22 3.96 -5.28
C SER A 125 28.92 4.76 -5.42
N GLU A 126 28.04 4.38 -6.37
CA GLU A 126 26.75 5.07 -6.51
C GLU A 126 25.91 4.91 -5.23
N GLU A 127 25.97 3.74 -4.59
CA GLU A 127 25.26 3.45 -3.35
C GLU A 127 25.76 4.32 -2.18
N ALA A 128 27.08 4.49 -2.04
CA ALA A 128 27.66 5.32 -0.98
C ALA A 128 27.31 6.80 -1.18
N LYS A 129 27.38 7.29 -2.42
CA LYS A 129 26.97 8.66 -2.78
C LYS A 129 25.48 8.90 -2.51
N GLU A 130 24.62 7.98 -2.93
CA GLU A 130 23.19 8.08 -2.64
C GLU A 130 22.89 8.07 -1.15
N ALA A 131 23.60 7.24 -0.38
CA ALA A 131 23.45 7.17 1.07
C ALA A 131 23.81 8.50 1.74
N GLU A 132 24.93 9.14 1.35
CA GLU A 132 25.29 10.47 1.87
C GLU A 132 24.27 11.54 1.53
N ILE A 133 23.76 11.55 0.29
CA ILE A 133 22.70 12.49 -0.13
C ILE A 133 21.45 12.29 0.73
N LYS A 134 20.97 11.05 0.89
CA LYS A 134 19.78 10.73 1.69
C LYS A 134 19.94 11.14 3.15
N VAL A 135 21.09 10.82 3.75
CA VAL A 135 21.39 11.16 5.15
C VAL A 135 21.54 12.67 5.33
N ASN A 136 22.17 13.37 4.38
CA ASN A 136 22.27 14.83 4.40
C ASN A 136 20.90 15.51 4.22
N GLU A 137 20.05 15.02 3.31
CA GLU A 137 18.67 15.51 3.15
C GLU A 137 17.85 15.31 4.42
N PHE A 138 18.02 14.19 5.11
CA PHE A 138 17.37 13.96 6.39
C PHE A 138 17.86 14.94 7.45
N PHE A 139 19.17 15.15 7.56
CA PHE A 139 19.73 16.14 8.49
C PHE A 139 19.25 17.57 8.17
N HIS A 140 19.19 17.93 6.89
CA HIS A 140 18.65 19.20 6.42
C HIS A 140 17.19 19.36 6.83
N LYS A 141 16.36 18.32 6.63
CA LYS A 141 14.96 18.35 7.08
C LYS A 141 14.83 18.48 8.59
N LEU A 142 15.76 17.93 9.38
CA LEU A 142 15.74 18.02 10.85
C LEU A 142 16.27 19.36 11.40
N THR A 143 17.28 19.95 10.75
CA THR A 143 18.04 21.08 11.31
C THR A 143 17.94 22.38 10.52
N GLY A 144 17.43 22.33 9.28
CA GLY A 144 17.37 23.45 8.35
C GLY A 144 18.71 23.79 7.66
N ASN A 145 19.78 23.04 7.95
CA ASN A 145 21.10 23.23 7.36
C ASN A 145 21.66 21.89 6.89
N ASP A 146 22.52 21.90 5.87
CA ASP A 146 23.26 20.71 5.47
C ASP A 146 24.28 20.32 6.53
N HIS A 147 24.52 19.01 6.67
CA HIS A 147 25.54 18.51 7.57
C HIS A 147 26.92 18.87 7.02
N GLN A 148 27.70 19.65 7.79
CA GLN A 148 28.95 20.26 7.33
C GLN A 148 29.89 19.27 6.61
N TRP A 149 30.06 18.06 7.16
CA TRP A 149 30.98 17.06 6.61
C TRP A 149 30.41 16.36 5.36
N LEU A 150 29.11 16.07 5.33
CA LEU A 150 28.49 15.43 4.16
C LEU A 150 28.40 16.42 3.00
N ALA A 151 28.11 17.69 3.28
CA ALA A 151 28.17 18.75 2.29
C ALA A 151 29.58 18.91 1.71
N GLU A 152 30.61 18.78 2.56
CA GLU A 152 32.00 18.79 2.13
C GLU A 152 32.36 17.59 1.24
N HIS A 153 31.87 16.38 1.56
CA HIS A 153 32.05 15.20 0.71
C HIS A 153 31.36 15.36 -0.65
N ILE A 154 30.12 15.84 -0.65
CA ILE A 154 29.35 16.11 -1.87
C ILE A 154 30.08 17.13 -2.75
N LYS A 155 30.64 18.17 -2.15
CA LYS A 155 31.39 19.22 -2.86
C LYS A 155 32.73 18.72 -3.40
N ASN A 156 33.50 17.99 -2.60
CA ASN A 156 34.85 17.54 -2.96
C ASN A 156 34.84 16.24 -3.80
N GLY A 157 33.70 15.53 -3.82
CA GLY A 157 33.53 14.21 -4.40
C GLY A 157 34.20 13.12 -3.55
N LEU A 158 33.55 11.95 -3.42
CA LEU A 158 34.14 10.81 -2.69
C LEU A 158 35.46 10.33 -3.34
N PRO A 159 36.44 9.84 -2.54
CA PRO A 159 37.67 9.23 -3.03
C PRO A 159 37.48 8.15 -4.11
N SER A 160 38.26 8.24 -5.19
CA SER A 160 38.26 7.21 -6.24
C SER A 160 39.13 6.02 -5.85
N GLU A 161 38.52 4.84 -5.75
CA GLU A 161 39.25 3.59 -5.50
C GLU A 161 40.24 3.29 -6.63
N LYS A 162 39.83 3.56 -7.87
CA LYS A 162 40.68 3.38 -9.05
C LYS A 162 41.93 4.25 -8.96
N GLN A 163 41.79 5.53 -8.60
CA GLN A 163 42.92 6.45 -8.46
C GLN A 163 43.93 5.96 -7.44
N LEU A 164 43.47 5.53 -6.26
CA LEU A 164 44.35 4.97 -5.24
C LEU A 164 45.07 3.71 -5.73
N LYS A 165 44.34 2.76 -6.34
CA LYS A 165 44.91 1.51 -6.85
C LYS A 165 45.94 1.76 -7.97
N ASP A 166 45.67 2.70 -8.87
CA ASP A 166 46.59 3.08 -9.94
C ASP A 166 47.86 3.71 -9.36
N PHE A 167 47.75 4.62 -8.39
CA PHE A 167 48.89 5.20 -7.67
C PHE A 167 49.75 4.13 -6.99
N LEU A 168 49.13 3.19 -6.26
CA LEU A 168 49.83 2.11 -5.57
C LEU A 168 50.54 1.17 -6.55
N LYS A 169 49.89 0.84 -7.67
CA LYS A 169 50.45 0.01 -8.72
C LYS A 169 51.65 0.67 -9.40
N ILE A 170 51.56 1.96 -9.73
CA ILE A 170 52.66 2.72 -10.34
C ILE A 170 53.89 2.73 -9.43
N ASN A 171 53.68 2.89 -8.12
CA ASN A 171 54.75 2.96 -7.14
C ASN A 171 55.15 1.58 -6.56
N SER A 172 54.61 0.48 -7.10
CA SER A 172 54.92 -0.90 -6.69
C SER A 172 54.65 -1.21 -5.21
N PHE A 173 53.60 -0.63 -4.64
CA PHE A 173 53.13 -0.95 -3.29
C PHE A 173 52.06 -2.02 -3.32
N ASP A 174 52.20 -3.02 -2.45
CA ASP A 174 51.19 -4.03 -2.24
C ASP A 174 50.17 -3.55 -1.20
N TYR A 175 48.94 -4.07 -1.29
CA TYR A 175 47.86 -3.69 -0.39
C TYR A 175 46.83 -4.81 -0.18
N VAL A 176 46.07 -4.71 0.92
CA VAL A 176 44.82 -5.44 1.15
C VAL A 176 43.74 -4.45 1.58
N ALA A 177 42.51 -4.68 1.13
CA ALA A 177 41.36 -3.83 1.46
C ALA A 177 40.33 -4.62 2.29
N ILE A 178 39.76 -3.97 3.29
CA ILE A 178 38.66 -4.47 4.12
C ILE A 178 37.46 -3.58 3.87
N GLU A 179 36.32 -4.19 3.53
CA GLU A 179 35.05 -3.51 3.35
C GLU A 179 34.23 -3.61 4.64
N THR A 180 33.63 -2.50 5.08
CA THR A 180 32.95 -2.39 6.38
C THR A 180 31.89 -1.28 6.33
N ASN A 181 31.05 -1.19 7.38
CA ASN A 181 29.91 -0.28 7.43
C ASN A 181 28.93 -0.59 6.30
N ASN A 182 28.21 -1.71 6.39
CA ASN A 182 27.13 -2.02 5.46
C ASN A 182 26.23 -0.78 5.32
N ILE A 183 25.91 -0.39 4.08
CA ILE A 183 25.25 0.90 3.82
C ILE A 183 23.90 1.01 4.54
N SER A 184 23.13 -0.08 4.61
CA SER A 184 21.84 -0.09 5.32
C SER A 184 22.02 0.14 6.82
N ASN A 185 22.98 -0.57 7.43
CA ASN A 185 23.34 -0.38 8.84
C ASN A 185 23.84 1.05 9.11
N TRP A 186 24.71 1.56 8.23
CA TRP A 186 25.28 2.89 8.35
C TRP A 186 24.19 3.97 8.24
N VAL A 187 23.30 3.90 7.25
CA VAL A 187 22.19 4.84 7.12
C VAL A 187 21.31 4.80 8.37
N LEU A 188 20.88 3.61 8.81
CA LEU A 188 20.04 3.47 9.99
C LEU A 188 20.66 4.14 11.23
N MET A 189 21.94 3.86 11.49
CA MET A 189 22.64 4.40 12.64
C MET A 189 22.88 5.91 12.52
N GLN A 190 23.15 6.45 11.32
CA GLN A 190 23.28 7.90 11.12
C GLN A 190 21.95 8.64 11.33
N LEU A 191 20.85 8.09 10.83
CA LEU A 191 19.51 8.65 11.07
C LEU A 191 19.20 8.68 12.57
N PHE A 192 19.49 7.59 13.28
CA PHE A 192 19.34 7.52 14.74
C PHE A 192 20.17 8.56 15.47
N ILE A 193 21.45 8.73 15.11
CA ILE A 193 22.35 9.72 15.73
C ILE A 193 21.80 11.14 15.53
N PHE A 194 21.46 11.51 14.30
CA PHE A 194 20.96 12.85 13.99
C PHE A 194 19.62 13.16 14.66
N TYR A 195 18.72 12.17 14.69
CA TYR A 195 17.47 12.28 15.42
C TYR A 195 17.74 12.47 16.92
N SER A 196 18.60 11.63 17.49
CA SER A 196 18.93 11.66 18.92
C SER A 196 19.49 13.00 19.36
N TYR A 197 20.43 13.58 18.59
CA TYR A 197 20.97 14.91 18.87
C TYR A 197 19.92 16.00 18.74
N LYS A 198 19.08 15.95 17.70
CA LYS A 198 18.04 16.98 17.49
C LYS A 198 17.02 17.02 18.63
N TYR A 199 16.64 15.86 19.13
CA TYR A 199 15.60 15.72 20.15
C TYR A 199 16.15 15.50 21.57
N GLY A 200 17.47 15.59 21.77
CA GLY A 200 18.11 15.55 23.08
C GLY A 200 17.95 14.22 23.81
N ILE A 201 18.01 13.10 23.10
CA ILE A 201 17.99 11.77 23.73
C ILE A 201 19.19 11.66 24.69
N PRO A 202 19.00 11.25 25.95
CA PRO A 202 20.10 11.15 26.91
C PRO A 202 21.25 10.28 26.40
N GLU A 203 22.49 10.73 26.56
CA GLU A 203 23.70 10.01 26.09
C GLU A 203 23.76 8.57 26.61
N LYS A 204 23.32 8.32 27.85
CA LYS A 204 23.23 6.97 28.43
C LYS A 204 22.33 6.03 27.62
N ASN A 205 21.27 6.55 27.00
CA ASN A 205 20.35 5.75 26.19
C ASN A 205 20.90 5.55 24.78
N MET A 206 21.50 6.59 24.18
CA MET A 206 22.24 6.45 22.92
C MET A 206 23.38 5.42 23.06
N GLY A 207 24.09 5.46 24.18
CA GLY A 207 25.16 4.53 24.51
C GLY A 207 24.71 3.06 24.52
N LYS A 208 23.47 2.75 24.94
CA LYS A 208 22.93 1.38 24.86
C LYS A 208 22.84 0.88 23.41
N VAL A 209 22.40 1.75 22.50
CA VAL A 209 22.28 1.41 21.08
C VAL A 209 23.66 1.24 20.46
N HIS A 210 24.57 2.18 20.71
CA HIS A 210 25.96 2.08 20.26
C HIS A 210 26.63 0.80 20.77
N ARG A 211 26.49 0.50 22.07
CA ARG A 211 27.02 -0.71 22.69
C ARG A 211 26.47 -1.98 22.05
N PHE A 212 25.15 -2.08 21.87
CA PHE A 212 24.56 -3.25 21.23
C PHE A 212 25.10 -3.43 19.81
N TYR A 213 25.13 -2.35 19.02
CA TYR A 213 25.70 -2.39 17.67
C TYR A 213 27.17 -2.84 17.72
N ASN A 214 28.00 -2.22 18.56
CA ASN A 214 29.44 -2.46 18.63
C ASN A 214 29.80 -3.85 19.18
N GLU A 215 28.96 -4.45 20.01
CA GLU A 215 29.11 -5.84 20.46
C GLU A 215 28.77 -6.84 19.34
N ASN A 216 27.91 -6.44 18.39
CA ASN A 216 27.32 -7.35 17.41
C ASN A 216 27.62 -6.98 15.95
N PHE A 217 28.40 -5.94 15.66
CA PHE A 217 28.54 -5.36 14.31
C PHE A 217 28.96 -6.39 13.25
N SER A 218 29.90 -7.29 13.57
CA SER A 218 30.28 -8.37 12.65
C SER A 218 29.13 -9.36 12.38
N GLU A 219 28.32 -9.68 13.40
CA GLU A 219 27.14 -10.55 13.25
C GLU A 219 25.95 -9.84 12.59
N LEU A 220 25.91 -8.52 12.63
CA LEU A 220 24.94 -7.69 11.92
C LEU A 220 25.23 -7.59 10.41
N GLY A 221 26.23 -8.33 9.91
CA GLY A 221 26.61 -8.31 8.51
C GLY A 221 27.27 -7.01 8.08
N ASP A 222 28.00 -6.33 8.97
CA ASP A 222 28.57 -5.01 8.66
C ASP A 222 29.67 -5.03 7.58
N THR A 223 30.23 -6.21 7.29
CA THR A 223 31.15 -6.45 6.17
C THR A 223 30.43 -7.01 4.93
N PHE A 224 29.10 -7.14 4.96
CA PHE A 224 28.29 -7.62 3.84
C PHE A 224 27.98 -6.46 2.90
N GLY A 225 28.27 -6.62 1.60
CA GLY A 225 28.07 -5.58 0.60
C GLY A 225 26.59 -5.25 0.33
N PRO A 226 26.27 -4.01 -0.10
CA PRO A 226 27.20 -2.91 -0.36
C PRO A 226 27.65 -2.20 0.93
N THR A 227 28.93 -1.82 0.99
CA THR A 227 29.58 -1.22 2.16
C THR A 227 29.96 0.24 1.92
N TYR A 228 29.82 1.07 2.94
CA TYR A 228 30.11 2.50 2.89
C TYR A 228 31.62 2.79 2.94
N ARG A 229 32.39 2.05 3.75
CA ARG A 229 33.81 2.35 4.01
C ARG A 229 34.71 1.21 3.54
N LYS A 230 35.90 1.58 3.02
CA LYS A 230 36.99 0.63 2.78
C LYS A 230 38.24 1.06 3.55
N ILE A 231 38.91 0.10 4.17
CA ILE A 231 40.15 0.30 4.92
C ILE A 231 41.27 -0.48 4.22
N TYR A 232 42.25 0.25 3.71
CA TYR A 232 43.43 -0.28 3.02
C TYR A 232 44.60 -0.40 3.97
N LEU A 233 45.21 -1.58 4.06
CA LEU A 233 46.56 -1.75 4.58
C LEU A 233 47.52 -1.79 3.39
N ILE A 234 48.48 -0.86 3.35
CA ILE A 234 49.45 -0.65 2.27
C ILE A 234 50.86 -0.84 2.84
N TRP A 235 51.77 -1.49 2.09
CA TRP A 235 53.15 -1.69 2.56
C TRP A 235 54.21 -1.56 1.46
N LYS A 236 55.44 -1.22 1.89
CA LYS A 236 56.57 -0.93 1.00
C LYS A 236 57.36 -2.15 0.53
N ASN A 237 57.45 -3.21 1.34
CA ASN A 237 58.31 -4.37 1.09
C ASN A 237 57.52 -5.69 1.01
N LYS A 238 57.77 -6.52 -0.01
CA LYS A 238 57.04 -7.78 -0.33
C LYS A 238 56.97 -8.88 0.75
N THR A 239 57.52 -8.66 1.93
CA THR A 239 57.63 -9.64 3.03
C THR A 239 56.55 -9.42 4.10
N VAL A 240 55.28 -9.46 3.71
CA VAL A 240 54.18 -9.64 4.66
C VAL A 240 53.53 -11.00 4.38
N SER A 241 53.67 -11.92 5.33
CA SER A 241 52.90 -13.17 5.37
C SER A 241 51.42 -12.83 5.22
N LYS A 242 50.70 -13.41 4.25
CA LYS A 242 49.27 -13.20 3.98
C LYS A 242 48.50 -12.88 5.27
N VAL A 243 48.11 -11.63 5.45
CA VAL A 243 47.27 -11.20 6.58
C VAL A 243 45.87 -11.76 6.31
N ASP A 244 45.61 -12.98 6.77
CA ASP A 244 44.29 -13.61 6.62
C ASP A 244 43.34 -12.97 7.63
N ILE A 245 42.35 -12.21 7.14
CA ILE A 245 41.31 -11.58 7.97
C ILE A 245 40.00 -12.28 7.63
N LYS A 246 39.59 -13.21 8.50
CA LYS A 246 38.32 -13.91 8.37
C LYS A 246 37.23 -13.07 8.99
N PHE A 247 36.35 -12.51 8.18
CA PHE A 247 35.07 -11.97 8.62
C PHE A 247 33.97 -13.00 8.41
N ASN A 248 33.01 -13.02 9.34
CA ASN A 248 31.84 -13.87 9.22
C ASN A 248 30.87 -13.19 8.26
N ASN A 249 30.79 -13.64 7.02
CA ASN A 249 29.93 -13.05 5.99
C ASN A 249 28.45 -13.50 6.11
N ILE A 250 28.02 -13.83 7.33
CA ILE A 250 26.67 -14.33 7.61
C ILE A 250 25.97 -13.29 8.48
N MET A 251 24.91 -12.70 7.93
CA MET A 251 24.06 -11.75 8.63
C MET A 251 23.12 -12.50 9.60
N ASN A 252 23.14 -12.11 10.87
CA ASN A 252 22.23 -12.59 11.89
C ASN A 252 20.99 -11.69 11.95
N LEU A 253 19.98 -12.02 11.15
CA LEU A 253 18.74 -11.25 11.03
C LEU A 253 18.03 -11.01 12.38
N SER A 254 18.16 -11.94 13.33
CA SER A 254 17.56 -11.79 14.65
C SER A 254 18.18 -10.66 15.47
N LYS A 255 19.51 -10.50 15.39
CA LYS A 255 20.23 -9.39 16.05
C LYS A 255 20.00 -8.06 15.33
N TYR A 256 19.86 -8.09 14.01
CA TYR A 256 19.53 -6.88 13.24
C TYR A 256 18.14 -6.35 13.60
N HIS A 257 17.14 -7.21 13.67
CA HIS A 257 15.81 -6.81 14.12
C HIS A 257 15.78 -6.30 15.56
N PHE A 258 16.62 -6.87 16.44
CA PHE A 258 16.78 -6.37 17.79
C PHE A 258 17.39 -4.96 17.83
N LEU A 259 18.40 -4.67 17.00
CA LEU A 259 18.97 -3.33 16.86
C LEU A 259 17.88 -2.31 16.46
N GLU A 260 17.06 -2.63 15.46
CA GLU A 260 15.96 -1.77 15.02
C GLU A 260 14.98 -1.50 16.17
N THR A 261 14.58 -2.56 16.87
CA THR A 261 13.66 -2.46 18.01
C THR A 261 14.24 -1.56 19.11
N LEU A 262 15.51 -1.77 19.46
CA LEU A 262 16.21 -1.00 20.48
C LEU A 262 16.32 0.49 20.12
N ILE A 263 16.52 0.82 18.84
CA ILE A 263 16.51 2.20 18.33
C ILE A 263 15.13 2.83 18.55
N PHE A 264 14.06 2.16 18.13
CA PHE A 264 12.70 2.69 18.26
C PHE A 264 12.25 2.82 19.71
N GLU A 265 12.59 1.86 20.58
CA GLU A 265 12.34 1.97 22.02
C GLU A 265 13.08 3.16 22.63
N THR A 266 14.34 3.35 22.26
CA THR A 266 15.15 4.48 22.76
C THR A 266 14.55 5.83 22.36
N ILE A 267 14.01 5.92 21.14
CA ILE A 267 13.26 7.08 20.66
C ILE A 267 11.94 7.23 21.43
N GLY A 268 11.15 6.16 21.56
CA GLY A 268 9.83 6.16 22.21
C GLY A 268 9.87 6.50 23.71
N HIS A 269 10.90 6.08 24.44
CA HIS A 269 11.05 6.41 25.86
C HIS A 269 11.34 7.91 26.12
N SER A 270 11.86 8.65 25.14
CA SER A 270 12.08 10.10 25.28
C SER A 270 10.84 10.96 25.01
N THR A 271 9.80 10.38 24.39
CA THR A 271 8.57 11.12 24.05
C THR A 271 7.65 11.40 25.24
N ASP A 272 7.91 10.81 26.41
CA ASP A 272 7.16 11.09 27.66
C ASP A 272 7.50 12.46 28.29
N ASN A 273 8.63 13.09 27.92
CA ASN A 273 9.02 14.42 28.42
C ASN A 273 8.56 15.60 27.54
N LEU A 274 7.80 15.35 26.47
CA LEU A 274 7.43 16.34 25.45
C LEU A 274 6.50 17.45 25.95
N GLU A 275 5.81 17.26 27.08
CA GLU A 275 4.87 18.26 27.60
C GLU A 275 5.57 19.53 28.13
N LYS A 276 6.80 19.42 28.65
CA LYS A 276 7.55 20.60 29.12
C LYS A 276 8.14 21.43 27.99
N GLN A 277 8.52 20.82 26.86
CA GLN A 277 9.14 21.53 25.73
C GLN A 277 8.15 22.23 24.80
N LYS A 278 6.88 21.80 24.75
CA LYS A 278 5.83 22.49 23.97
C LYS A 278 5.65 23.95 24.39
N LEU A 279 5.88 24.28 25.67
CA LEU A 279 5.79 25.64 26.20
C LEU A 279 6.93 26.57 25.77
N GLU A 280 8.14 26.04 25.52
CA GLU A 280 9.28 26.84 25.03
C GLU A 280 9.26 27.01 23.50
N ILE A 281 8.77 26.01 22.76
CA ILE A 281 8.62 26.09 21.29
C ILE A 281 7.62 27.17 20.88
N ILE A 282 6.56 27.39 21.68
CA ILE A 282 5.60 28.49 21.44
C ILE A 282 6.29 29.85 21.58
N LYS A 283 7.14 30.04 22.60
CA LYS A 283 7.94 31.27 22.77
C LYS A 283 8.98 31.46 21.67
N TYR A 284 9.61 30.39 21.19
CA TYR A 284 10.59 30.46 20.12
C TYR A 284 9.95 30.83 18.77
N LYS A 285 8.77 30.26 18.46
CA LYS A 285 8.03 30.58 17.23
C LYS A 285 7.52 32.02 17.19
N ASP A 286 7.16 32.61 18.33
CA ASP A 286 6.79 34.03 18.39
C ASP A 286 7.96 34.96 18.03
N ASN A 287 9.19 34.61 18.45
CA ASN A 287 10.40 35.35 18.06
C ASN A 287 10.78 35.13 16.59
N GLU A 288 10.58 33.91 16.06
CA GLU A 288 10.82 33.59 14.65
C GLU A 288 9.87 34.36 13.72
N ILE A 289 8.61 34.52 14.13
CA ILE A 289 7.62 35.34 13.42
C ILE A 289 8.03 36.82 13.42
N GLN A 290 8.59 37.35 14.51
CA GLN A 290 9.11 38.73 14.54
C GLN A 290 10.33 38.92 13.61
N ASN A 291 11.24 37.94 13.56
CA ASN A 291 12.41 37.99 12.67
C ASN A 291 12.04 37.82 11.19
N LEU A 292 11.11 36.91 10.85
CA LEU A 292 10.59 36.78 9.49
C LEU A 292 9.92 38.07 9.02
N ASN A 293 9.19 38.76 9.89
CA ASN A 293 8.60 40.06 9.55
C ASN A 293 9.65 41.14 9.27
N ALA A 294 10.82 41.09 9.93
CA ALA A 294 11.94 41.98 9.66
C ALA A 294 12.64 41.66 8.32
N THR A 295 12.85 40.38 8.01
CA THR A 295 13.45 39.94 6.72
C THR A 295 12.54 40.21 5.53
N ILE A 296 11.22 40.02 5.69
CA ILE A 296 10.22 40.38 4.67
C ILE A 296 10.24 41.89 4.40
N ALA A 297 10.42 42.72 5.43
CA ALA A 297 10.55 44.16 5.27
C ALA A 297 11.82 44.58 4.50
N GLU A 298 12.89 43.78 4.56
CA GLU A 298 14.13 43.98 3.80
C GLU A 298 14.02 43.52 2.34
N ILE A 299 13.40 42.35 2.11
CA ILE A 299 13.10 41.84 0.76
C ILE A 299 12.21 42.82 0.00
N HIS A 300 11.23 43.43 0.69
CA HIS A 300 10.35 44.46 0.13
C HIS A 300 11.10 45.74 -0.32
N LYS A 301 12.31 45.98 0.19
CA LYS A 301 13.17 47.11 -0.23
C LYS A 301 14.10 46.75 -1.40
N SER A 302 14.25 45.48 -1.77
CA SER A 302 15.16 45.05 -2.83
C SER A 302 14.70 45.47 -4.23
N THR A 303 15.65 45.79 -5.10
CA THR A 303 15.39 46.22 -6.49
C THR A 303 14.67 45.13 -7.30
N VAL A 304 15.01 43.85 -7.04
CA VAL A 304 14.40 42.68 -7.69
C VAL A 304 12.93 42.55 -7.28
N TRP A 305 12.60 42.73 -5.99
CA TRP A 305 11.21 42.72 -5.54
C TRP A 305 10.42 43.90 -6.08
N GLN A 306 11.02 45.09 -6.19
CA GLN A 306 10.37 46.25 -6.81
C GLN A 306 10.07 46.04 -8.31
N LEU A 307 10.95 45.32 -9.02
CA LEU A 307 10.75 44.94 -10.42
C LEU A 307 9.68 43.86 -10.57
N LEU A 308 9.77 42.79 -9.76
CA LEU A 308 8.79 41.70 -9.75
C LEU A 308 7.40 42.18 -9.32
N SER A 309 7.31 43.07 -8.34
CA SER A 309 6.03 43.65 -7.91
C SER A 309 5.44 44.60 -8.96
N LYS A 310 6.26 45.35 -9.71
CA LYS A 310 5.79 46.12 -10.89
C LYS A 310 5.30 45.20 -12.00
N TYR A 311 6.01 44.13 -12.31
CA TYR A 311 5.59 43.12 -13.29
C TYR A 311 4.31 42.41 -12.83
N GLN A 312 4.23 41.99 -11.57
CA GLN A 312 3.07 41.35 -11.00
C GLN A 312 1.86 42.30 -11.00
N ARG A 313 2.02 43.57 -10.65
CA ARG A 313 0.96 44.59 -10.78
C ARG A 313 0.50 44.78 -12.23
N PHE A 314 1.42 44.73 -13.18
CA PHE A 314 1.09 44.79 -14.61
C PHE A 314 0.31 43.54 -15.06
N VAL A 315 0.73 42.35 -14.63
CA VAL A 315 0.02 41.09 -14.87
C VAL A 315 -1.35 41.09 -14.18
N ASP A 316 -1.48 41.59 -12.96
CA ASP A 316 -2.75 41.66 -12.23
C ASP A 316 -3.70 42.72 -12.82
N MET A 317 -3.14 43.80 -13.38
CA MET A 317 -3.92 44.82 -14.12
C MET A 317 -4.48 44.28 -15.44
N ILE A 318 -3.69 43.48 -16.18
CA ILE A 318 -4.11 42.88 -17.45
C ILE A 318 -4.94 41.61 -17.25
N PHE A 319 -4.65 40.85 -16.19
CA PHE A 319 -5.28 39.59 -15.80
C PHE A 319 -5.73 39.62 -14.33
N PRO A 320 -6.84 40.33 -14.01
CA PRO A 320 -7.32 40.46 -12.65
C PRO A 320 -7.66 39.11 -12.01
N HIS A 321 -7.37 38.97 -10.71
CA HIS A 321 -7.68 37.77 -9.94
C HIS A 321 -9.17 37.42 -10.01
N ALA A 322 -9.48 36.12 -9.92
CA ALA A 322 -10.83 35.55 -10.05
C ALA A 322 -11.54 35.77 -11.41
N THR A 323 -10.82 36.23 -12.44
CA THR A 323 -11.35 36.29 -13.80
C THR A 323 -10.95 35.07 -14.63
N LYS A 324 -11.78 34.69 -15.61
CA LYS A 324 -11.47 33.59 -16.55
C LYS A 324 -10.16 33.82 -17.33
N ARG A 325 -9.79 35.09 -17.56
CA ARG A 325 -8.55 35.47 -18.26
C ARG A 325 -7.31 35.19 -17.40
N ARG A 326 -7.38 35.41 -16.08
CA ARG A 326 -6.30 35.06 -15.16
C ARG A 326 -6.11 33.55 -15.04
N LEU A 327 -7.20 32.80 -14.93
CA LEU A 327 -7.15 31.34 -14.92
C LEU A 327 -6.53 30.77 -16.20
N ALA A 328 -6.81 31.37 -17.36
CA ALA A 328 -6.22 30.97 -18.63
C ALA A 328 -4.72 31.30 -18.72
N TYR A 329 -4.30 32.47 -18.23
CA TYR A 329 -2.88 32.86 -18.15
C TYR A 329 -2.08 31.91 -17.25
N ASP A 330 -2.58 31.64 -16.03
CA ASP A 330 -1.90 30.76 -15.06
C ASP A 330 -1.80 29.31 -15.59
N LYS A 331 -2.87 28.79 -16.22
CA LYS A 331 -2.85 27.47 -16.88
C LYS A 331 -1.92 27.43 -18.09
N GLY A 332 -1.83 28.51 -18.86
CA GLY A 332 -0.90 28.63 -19.99
C GLY A 332 0.56 28.56 -19.55
N ILE A 333 0.91 29.26 -18.47
CA ILE A 333 2.27 29.22 -17.89
C ILE A 333 2.61 27.82 -17.37
N LEU A 334 1.66 27.17 -16.69
CA LEU A 334 1.85 25.80 -16.20
C LEU A 334 2.04 24.80 -17.35
N GLY A 335 1.21 24.92 -18.40
CA GLY A 335 1.30 24.10 -19.60
C GLY A 335 2.62 24.27 -20.35
N ILE A 336 3.10 25.51 -20.49
CA ILE A 336 4.41 25.79 -21.11
C ILE A 336 5.53 25.15 -20.28
N ARG A 337 5.51 25.26 -18.94
CA ARG A 337 6.49 24.61 -18.06
C ARG A 337 6.52 23.09 -18.21
N MET A 338 5.34 22.47 -18.33
CA MET A 338 5.22 21.02 -18.48
C MET A 338 5.65 20.56 -19.88
N ILE A 339 5.33 21.31 -20.93
CA ILE A 339 5.80 21.03 -22.30
C ILE A 339 7.33 21.10 -22.37
N VAL A 340 7.94 22.09 -21.69
CA VAL A 340 9.40 22.31 -21.68
C VAL A 340 10.13 21.20 -20.92
N ASN A 341 9.57 20.68 -19.82
CA ASN A 341 10.25 19.69 -18.98
C ASN A 341 9.92 18.23 -19.35
N ASP A 342 8.67 17.94 -19.74
CA ASP A 342 8.14 16.56 -19.82
C ASP A 342 7.67 16.16 -21.24
N GLY A 343 7.74 17.09 -22.22
CA GLY A 343 7.39 16.86 -23.62
C GLY A 343 5.88 16.82 -23.94
N PHE A 344 5.54 16.86 -25.23
CA PHE A 344 4.15 16.98 -25.69
C PHE A 344 3.26 15.76 -25.36
N GLY A 345 3.81 14.55 -25.30
CA GLY A 345 3.05 13.33 -24.97
C GLY A 345 2.52 13.32 -23.52
N ALA A 346 3.35 13.72 -22.56
CA ALA A 346 2.96 13.84 -21.16
C ALA A 346 1.95 14.97 -20.93
N PHE A 347 2.05 16.06 -21.72
CA PHE A 347 1.09 17.16 -21.72
C PHE A 347 -0.31 16.70 -22.13
N PHE A 348 -0.46 15.88 -23.18
CA PHE A 348 -1.76 15.36 -23.61
C PHE A 348 -2.35 14.34 -22.62
N PHE A 349 -1.53 13.46 -22.03
CA PHE A 349 -1.98 12.48 -21.04
C PHE A 349 -2.45 13.15 -19.73
N LYS A 350 -1.70 14.13 -19.22
CA LYS A 350 -2.13 14.94 -18.06
C LYS A 350 -3.25 15.92 -18.41
N LEU A 351 -3.37 16.37 -19.66
CA LEU A 351 -4.54 17.14 -20.08
C LEU A 351 -5.79 16.27 -20.05
N GLU A 352 -5.74 15.02 -20.50
CA GLU A 352 -6.86 14.08 -20.32
C GLU A 352 -7.17 13.89 -18.84
N GLU A 353 -6.17 13.78 -17.97
CA GLU A 353 -6.34 13.66 -16.51
C GLU A 353 -6.92 14.94 -15.87
N ILE A 354 -6.46 16.13 -16.28
CA ILE A 354 -6.96 17.45 -15.84
C ILE A 354 -8.35 17.72 -16.42
N PHE A 355 -8.64 17.28 -17.64
CA PHE A 355 -9.99 17.31 -18.22
C PHE A 355 -10.90 16.31 -17.51
N TYR A 356 -10.36 15.19 -17.01
CA TYR A 356 -11.08 14.25 -16.17
C TYR A 356 -11.38 14.81 -14.77
N GLU A 357 -10.42 15.46 -14.11
CA GLU A 357 -10.62 16.13 -12.82
C GLU A 357 -11.49 17.40 -12.93
N SER A 358 -11.36 18.16 -14.02
CA SER A 358 -12.23 19.30 -14.28
C SER A 358 -13.62 18.90 -14.78
N ALA A 359 -13.78 17.71 -15.39
CA ALA A 359 -15.08 17.10 -15.63
C ALA A 359 -15.72 16.61 -14.31
N LEU A 360 -14.95 16.15 -13.34
CA LEU A 360 -15.43 15.83 -11.98
C LEU A 360 -15.89 17.09 -11.24
N ASN A 361 -15.15 18.21 -11.33
CA ASN A 361 -15.58 19.51 -10.81
C ASN A 361 -16.72 20.17 -11.61
N ALA A 362 -17.09 19.61 -12.76
CA ALA A 362 -18.21 20.08 -13.59
C ALA A 362 -19.41 19.11 -13.61
N SER A 363 -19.27 17.90 -13.05
CA SER A 363 -20.36 16.94 -12.97
C SER A 363 -21.22 17.22 -11.75
N LYS A 364 -22.41 17.81 -11.98
CA LYS A 364 -23.47 17.85 -10.97
C LYS A 364 -23.93 16.41 -10.73
N ILE A 365 -23.50 15.81 -9.62
CA ILE A 365 -23.92 14.46 -9.23
C ILE A 365 -25.25 14.56 -8.47
N SER A 366 -26.27 13.82 -8.91
CA SER A 366 -27.55 13.72 -8.20
C SER A 366 -27.36 12.94 -6.90
N ILE A 367 -27.90 13.49 -5.82
CA ILE A 367 -27.84 12.91 -4.48
C ILE A 367 -29.03 11.99 -4.26
N VAL A 368 -30.20 12.39 -4.76
CA VAL A 368 -31.38 11.52 -4.88
C VAL A 368 -31.61 11.30 -6.35
N GLU A 369 -31.74 10.04 -6.78
CA GLU A 369 -32.03 9.70 -8.17
C GLU A 369 -32.95 8.48 -8.25
N THR A 370 -34.03 8.61 -9.03
CA THR A 370 -34.88 7.48 -9.43
C THR A 370 -34.58 7.13 -10.89
N LYS A 371 -33.70 6.14 -11.12
CA LYS A 371 -33.47 5.61 -12.47
C LYS A 371 -34.62 4.68 -12.84
N ILE A 372 -35.40 5.05 -13.85
CA ILE A 372 -36.46 4.20 -14.39
C ILE A 372 -35.91 3.45 -15.60
N ILE A 373 -35.93 2.12 -15.54
CA ILE A 373 -35.59 1.26 -16.67
C ILE A 373 -36.90 0.95 -17.44
N SER A 374 -36.82 0.97 -18.77
CA SER A 374 -37.90 0.82 -19.77
C SER A 374 -38.86 -0.37 -19.51
N PRO A 375 -40.16 -0.32 -19.90
CA PRO A 375 -40.85 0.71 -20.67
C PRO A 375 -41.50 1.81 -19.82
N GLN A 376 -41.51 3.03 -20.35
CA GLN A 376 -42.06 4.24 -19.73
C GLN A 376 -43.17 4.81 -20.62
N VAL A 377 -44.22 5.34 -20.01
CA VAL A 377 -45.35 5.94 -20.73
C VAL A 377 -45.43 7.43 -20.37
N PRO A 378 -45.61 8.35 -21.34
CA PRO A 378 -45.85 9.75 -21.04
C PRO A 378 -47.12 9.94 -20.21
N LEU A 379 -47.00 10.53 -19.02
CA LEU A 379 -48.12 10.96 -18.17
C LEU A 379 -48.36 12.47 -18.38
N PRO A 380 -49.43 12.89 -19.08
CA PRO A 380 -49.77 14.29 -19.26
C PRO A 380 -50.11 14.96 -17.92
N LEU A 381 -49.56 16.14 -17.66
CA LEU A 381 -49.86 16.94 -16.47
C LEU A 381 -51.11 17.80 -16.69
N LEU A 382 -52.22 17.18 -17.13
CA LEU A 382 -53.54 17.85 -17.20
C LEU A 382 -54.03 18.26 -15.82
N LYS A 383 -53.60 17.52 -14.79
CA LYS A 383 -53.76 17.84 -13.38
C LYS A 383 -52.38 17.88 -12.72
N SER A 384 -52.32 18.42 -11.50
CA SER A 384 -51.05 18.51 -10.78
C SER A 384 -50.57 17.15 -10.33
N LEU A 385 -49.28 16.86 -10.58
CA LEU A 385 -48.59 15.73 -10.01
C LEU A 385 -47.79 16.20 -8.80
N SER A 386 -48.02 15.63 -7.62
CA SER A 386 -47.24 15.91 -6.42
C SER A 386 -46.51 14.67 -5.94
N GLY A 387 -45.51 14.87 -5.11
CA GLY A 387 -44.83 13.79 -4.43
C GLY A 387 -44.00 14.27 -3.25
N SER A 388 -43.41 13.33 -2.52
CA SER A 388 -42.54 13.62 -1.37
C SER A 388 -41.25 12.81 -1.41
N PHE A 389 -40.15 13.43 -1.00
CA PHE A 389 -38.83 12.81 -0.91
C PHE A 389 -38.07 13.35 0.29
N THR A 390 -37.23 12.52 0.92
CA THR A 390 -36.27 12.94 1.96
C THR A 390 -34.93 13.23 1.30
N PHE A 391 -34.33 14.39 1.60
CA PHE A 391 -33.07 14.79 0.97
C PHE A 391 -31.89 14.61 1.95
N PRO A 392 -30.87 13.78 1.64
CA PRO A 392 -29.88 13.34 2.63
C PRO A 392 -28.73 14.35 2.85
N SER A 393 -28.69 15.45 2.10
CA SER A 393 -27.64 16.48 2.21
C SER A 393 -28.21 17.85 2.54
N ASP A 394 -27.36 18.72 3.04
CA ASP A 394 -27.65 20.15 3.06
C ASP A 394 -27.50 20.79 1.67
N ASN A 395 -28.04 21.99 1.47
CA ASN A 395 -27.95 22.84 0.28
C ASN A 395 -28.64 22.30 -0.98
N LEU A 396 -29.83 21.68 -0.87
CA LEU A 396 -30.69 21.34 -2.01
C LEU A 396 -30.88 22.57 -2.92
N ASN A 397 -30.46 22.48 -4.19
CA ASN A 397 -30.43 23.64 -5.09
C ASN A 397 -31.00 23.37 -6.50
N GLU A 398 -31.21 22.12 -6.88
CA GLU A 398 -31.74 21.75 -8.18
C GLU A 398 -32.55 20.46 -8.10
N ILE A 399 -33.66 20.42 -8.83
CA ILE A 399 -34.40 19.20 -9.12
C ILE A 399 -34.47 19.06 -10.64
N LYS A 400 -34.27 17.84 -11.15
CA LYS A 400 -34.53 17.50 -12.54
C LYS A 400 -35.60 16.42 -12.63
N ILE A 401 -36.48 16.56 -13.61
CA ILE A 401 -37.56 15.62 -13.88
C ILE A 401 -37.41 15.11 -15.32
N LEU A 402 -37.52 13.81 -15.52
CA LEU A 402 -37.54 13.18 -16.83
C LEU A 402 -38.87 13.48 -17.49
N THR A 403 -38.84 14.37 -18.49
CA THR A 403 -40.03 14.89 -19.15
C THR A 403 -40.22 14.29 -20.53
N ALA A 404 -41.47 14.31 -21.00
CA ALA A 404 -41.84 13.98 -22.37
C ALA A 404 -42.63 15.13 -22.99
N THR A 405 -42.53 15.28 -24.30
CA THR A 405 -43.23 16.31 -25.06
C THR A 405 -44.08 15.66 -26.16
N PHE A 406 -45.34 16.07 -26.27
CA PHE A 406 -46.23 15.58 -27.33
C PHE A 406 -46.12 16.42 -28.61
N ILE A 407 -45.64 17.67 -28.51
CA ILE A 407 -45.40 18.60 -29.63
C ILE A 407 -44.18 19.52 -29.39
N ARG A 408 -43.71 20.22 -30.42
CA ARG A 408 -42.52 21.12 -30.40
C ARG A 408 -42.56 22.29 -29.39
N LYS A 409 -43.73 22.67 -28.86
CA LYS A 409 -43.89 23.78 -27.88
C LYS A 409 -44.98 23.44 -26.86
N ASN A 410 -44.59 22.95 -25.69
CA ASN A 410 -45.51 22.78 -24.55
C ASN A 410 -45.70 24.10 -23.80
N SER A 411 -46.72 24.15 -22.93
CA SER A 411 -46.86 25.24 -21.96
C SER A 411 -45.76 25.21 -20.88
N ASP A 412 -45.61 26.31 -20.14
CA ASP A 412 -44.63 26.41 -19.05
C ASP A 412 -44.93 25.38 -17.95
N LEU A 413 -43.89 24.70 -17.45
CA LEU A 413 -43.99 23.74 -16.35
C LEU A 413 -43.50 24.37 -15.05
N ILE A 414 -44.32 24.31 -14.00
CA ILE A 414 -44.00 24.86 -12.67
C ILE A 414 -43.65 23.72 -11.72
N LEU A 415 -42.56 23.88 -10.97
CA LEU A 415 -42.19 23.07 -9.81
C LEU A 415 -42.30 23.93 -8.54
N GLN A 416 -43.19 23.53 -7.64
CA GLN A 416 -43.25 24.05 -6.28
C GLN A 416 -42.65 23.04 -5.32
N ILE A 417 -41.85 23.50 -4.35
CA ILE A 417 -41.30 22.70 -3.25
C ILE A 417 -41.88 23.25 -1.95
N THR A 418 -42.48 22.39 -1.14
CA THR A 418 -43.09 22.72 0.15
C THR A 418 -42.45 21.94 1.30
N ASP A 419 -42.52 22.48 2.51
CA ASP A 419 -42.21 21.73 3.73
C ASP A 419 -43.34 20.75 4.08
N THR A 420 -43.16 19.97 5.15
CA THR A 420 -44.18 19.04 5.67
C THR A 420 -45.43 19.73 6.21
N LYS A 421 -45.39 21.06 6.42
CA LYS A 421 -46.53 21.88 6.86
C LYS A 421 -47.26 22.55 5.69
N GLY A 422 -46.81 22.32 4.44
CA GLY A 422 -47.42 22.86 3.22
C GLY A 422 -46.94 24.26 2.83
N HIS A 423 -45.96 24.85 3.52
CA HIS A 423 -45.43 26.17 3.15
C HIS A 423 -44.53 26.07 1.92
N VAL A 424 -44.75 26.93 0.91
CA VAL A 424 -43.94 26.96 -0.31
C VAL A 424 -42.55 27.53 -0.01
N ILE A 425 -41.53 26.68 -0.07
CA ILE A 425 -40.13 27.04 0.14
C ILE A 425 -39.52 27.58 -1.15
N ARG A 426 -39.81 26.94 -2.29
CA ARG A 426 -39.31 27.33 -3.61
C ARG A 426 -40.40 27.16 -4.66
N ASN A 427 -40.35 28.03 -5.67
CA ASN A 427 -41.23 27.99 -6.82
C ASN A 427 -40.39 28.30 -8.07
N LYS A 428 -40.38 27.38 -9.05
CA LYS A 428 -39.59 27.51 -10.28
C LYS A 428 -40.38 27.15 -11.51
N ILE A 429 -40.11 27.88 -12.58
CA ILE A 429 -40.81 27.73 -13.86
C ILE A 429 -39.77 27.34 -14.92
N ALA A 430 -39.96 26.18 -15.53
CA ALA A 430 -39.31 25.79 -16.76
C ALA A 430 -40.17 26.30 -17.93
N LYS A 431 -39.60 27.19 -18.75
CA LYS A 431 -40.29 27.70 -19.93
C LYS A 431 -40.55 26.55 -20.92
N GLY A 432 -41.71 26.56 -21.57
CA GLY A 432 -42.12 25.47 -22.48
C GLY A 432 -41.08 25.04 -23.51
N TYR A 433 -40.32 25.99 -24.07
CA TYR A 433 -39.24 25.72 -25.03
C TYR A 433 -37.94 25.14 -24.42
N ARG A 434 -37.83 25.10 -23.09
CA ARG A 434 -36.70 24.51 -22.34
C ARG A 434 -36.99 23.12 -21.81
N ILE A 435 -38.25 22.67 -21.91
CA ILE A 435 -38.65 21.31 -21.52
C ILE A 435 -38.00 20.33 -22.48
N GLN A 436 -37.26 19.37 -21.94
CA GLN A 436 -36.54 18.37 -22.72
C GLN A 436 -37.46 17.18 -23.04
N ASP A 437 -37.36 16.64 -24.24
CA ASP A 437 -38.08 15.44 -24.64
C ASP A 437 -37.24 14.19 -24.38
N ASN A 438 -37.83 13.17 -23.75
CA ASN A 438 -37.15 11.93 -23.33
C ASN A 438 -35.83 12.19 -22.58
N ASN A 439 -35.75 13.32 -21.87
CA ASN A 439 -34.56 13.75 -21.16
C ASN A 439 -34.94 14.67 -19.98
N TYR A 440 -33.99 14.95 -19.11
CA TYR A 440 -34.22 15.63 -17.84
C TYR A 440 -34.39 17.15 -18.00
N THR A 441 -35.56 17.67 -17.64
CA THR A 441 -35.82 19.11 -17.48
C THR A 441 -35.37 19.60 -16.09
N SER A 442 -34.55 20.65 -16.06
CA SER A 442 -33.92 21.19 -14.84
C SER A 442 -34.66 22.37 -14.21
N PHE A 443 -34.81 22.34 -12.90
CA PHE A 443 -35.36 23.39 -12.04
C PHE A 443 -34.31 23.82 -11.01
N ARG A 444 -33.52 24.85 -11.32
CA ARG A 444 -32.51 25.43 -10.40
C ARG A 444 -33.07 26.55 -9.53
N PHE A 445 -32.70 26.55 -8.26
CA PHE A 445 -33.12 27.54 -7.27
C PHE A 445 -32.00 27.88 -6.28
N LYS A 446 -32.20 28.96 -5.50
CA LYS A 446 -31.27 29.30 -4.41
C LYS A 446 -31.24 28.13 -3.41
N PRO A 447 -30.06 27.67 -2.96
CA PRO A 447 -29.95 26.55 -2.03
C PRO A 447 -30.91 26.67 -0.85
N ILE A 448 -31.58 25.58 -0.50
CA ILE A 448 -32.34 25.45 0.74
C ILE A 448 -31.32 25.02 1.79
N LYS A 449 -31.00 25.92 2.73
CA LYS A 449 -30.13 25.62 3.88
C LYS A 449 -30.86 24.73 4.88
N ASP A 450 -30.08 24.01 5.70
CA ASP A 450 -30.54 23.01 6.65
C ASP A 450 -31.45 21.96 5.99
N SER A 451 -31.18 21.54 4.75
CA SER A 451 -32.02 20.57 4.03
C SER A 451 -31.73 19.11 4.38
N LYS A 452 -30.65 18.84 5.10
CA LYS A 452 -30.19 17.49 5.45
C LYS A 452 -31.24 16.73 6.25
N GLU A 453 -31.56 15.50 5.81
CA GLU A 453 -32.54 14.59 6.39
C GLU A 453 -33.97 15.16 6.50
N LYS A 454 -34.28 16.26 5.79
CA LYS A 454 -35.64 16.82 5.75
C LYS A 454 -36.44 16.23 4.61
N THR A 455 -37.72 15.97 4.90
CA THR A 455 -38.71 15.59 3.89
C THR A 455 -39.31 16.83 3.25
N PHE A 456 -39.27 16.87 1.92
CA PHE A 456 -39.88 17.90 1.11
C PHE A 456 -41.00 17.30 0.28
N SER A 457 -42.07 18.08 0.09
CA SER A 457 -43.09 17.78 -0.90
C SER A 457 -42.85 18.63 -2.14
N PHE A 458 -43.17 18.11 -3.32
CA PHE A 458 -43.16 18.88 -4.55
C PHE A 458 -44.51 18.79 -5.27
N LYS A 459 -44.80 19.80 -6.09
CA LYS A 459 -45.97 19.85 -6.97
C LYS A 459 -45.56 20.35 -8.34
N LEU A 460 -45.84 19.56 -9.37
CA LEU A 460 -45.65 19.85 -10.78
C LEU A 460 -46.97 20.28 -11.40
N ILE A 461 -46.98 21.44 -12.07
CA ILE A 461 -48.18 22.05 -12.65
C ILE A 461 -47.86 22.56 -14.05
N SER A 462 -48.61 22.09 -15.06
CA SER A 462 -48.55 22.63 -16.42
C SER A 462 -49.43 23.89 -16.54
N LYS A 463 -48.96 24.97 -17.17
CA LYS A 463 -49.68 26.26 -17.23
C LYS A 463 -50.82 26.33 -18.25
N GLY A 464 -50.93 25.36 -19.15
CA GLY A 464 -51.98 25.34 -20.18
C GLY A 464 -51.78 24.25 -21.21
N ASP A 465 -52.52 24.37 -22.32
CA ASP A 465 -52.48 23.39 -23.41
C ASP A 465 -51.53 23.80 -24.55
N PRO A 466 -50.79 22.84 -25.14
CA PRO A 466 -50.72 21.44 -24.76
C PRO A 466 -49.88 21.24 -23.50
N SER A 467 -50.36 20.35 -22.64
CA SER A 467 -49.76 20.09 -21.34
C SER A 467 -48.39 19.40 -21.45
N ALA A 468 -47.46 19.78 -20.58
CA ALA A 468 -46.21 19.04 -20.40
C ALA A 468 -46.49 17.64 -19.83
N ALA A 469 -45.64 16.66 -20.15
CA ALA A 469 -45.72 15.32 -19.58
C ALA A 469 -44.43 14.94 -18.85
N VAL A 470 -44.56 13.97 -17.95
CA VAL A 470 -43.43 13.29 -17.33
C VAL A 470 -43.40 11.84 -17.79
N LEU A 471 -42.22 11.26 -17.94
CA LEU A 471 -42.14 9.82 -18.19
C LEU A 471 -42.43 9.07 -16.90
N PHE A 472 -43.45 8.23 -16.95
CA PHE A 472 -43.99 7.49 -15.81
C PHE A 472 -43.87 5.99 -16.05
N ASN A 473 -43.54 5.25 -15.00
CA ASN A 473 -43.56 3.79 -15.01
C ASN A 473 -44.45 3.30 -13.88
N GLU A 474 -45.58 2.70 -14.25
CA GLU A 474 -46.60 2.19 -13.33
C GLU A 474 -46.15 0.92 -12.56
N SER A 475 -45.19 0.18 -13.12
CA SER A 475 -44.71 -1.11 -12.58
C SER A 475 -43.65 -0.94 -11.50
N ILE A 476 -43.07 0.25 -11.35
CA ILE A 476 -41.98 0.53 -10.40
C ILE A 476 -42.46 1.56 -9.38
N THR A 477 -42.62 1.16 -8.12
CA THR A 477 -42.85 2.08 -7.00
C THR A 477 -41.58 2.15 -6.16
N LEU A 478 -40.99 3.34 -6.04
CA LEU A 478 -39.76 3.56 -5.27
C LEU A 478 -40.08 4.16 -3.90
N PRO A 479 -39.64 3.55 -2.79
CA PRO A 479 -39.88 4.09 -1.44
C PRO A 479 -39.37 5.52 -1.24
N GLU A 480 -38.35 5.90 -2.00
CA GLU A 480 -37.68 7.20 -1.95
C GLU A 480 -38.55 8.33 -2.53
N LEU A 481 -39.61 7.98 -3.27
CA LEU A 481 -40.48 8.92 -3.97
C LEU A 481 -41.94 8.45 -3.97
N THR A 482 -42.77 9.05 -3.11
CA THR A 482 -44.23 8.80 -3.12
C THR A 482 -44.91 9.78 -4.06
N LEU A 483 -45.85 9.32 -4.90
CA LEU A 483 -46.53 10.14 -5.92
C LEU A 483 -48.05 10.22 -5.72
N TYR A 484 -48.60 11.38 -6.05
CA TYR A 484 -50.03 11.68 -6.04
C TYR A 484 -50.40 12.43 -7.33
N TYR A 485 -51.44 11.99 -8.03
CA TYR A 485 -51.99 12.70 -9.18
C TYR A 485 -53.35 13.25 -8.81
N ASP A 486 -53.51 14.57 -8.87
CA ASP A 486 -54.74 15.25 -8.41
C ASP A 486 -55.10 14.90 -6.95
N GLU A 487 -54.09 14.92 -6.08
CA GLU A 487 -54.20 14.61 -4.64
C GLU A 487 -54.59 13.15 -4.32
N LYS A 488 -54.69 12.28 -5.33
CA LYS A 488 -54.93 10.85 -5.15
C LYS A 488 -53.62 10.07 -5.28
N PRO A 489 -53.30 9.15 -4.36
CA PRO A 489 -52.08 8.36 -4.44
C PRO A 489 -52.10 7.51 -5.71
N ILE A 490 -50.97 7.48 -6.43
CA ILE A 490 -50.78 6.64 -7.61
C ILE A 490 -49.64 5.65 -7.37
N LYS A 491 -49.75 4.44 -7.93
CA LYS A 491 -48.68 3.44 -7.92
C LYS A 491 -47.79 3.65 -9.15
N GLY A 492 -46.49 3.79 -8.94
CA GLY A 492 -45.51 4.03 -10.00
C GLY A 492 -44.45 5.04 -9.59
N SER A 493 -43.56 5.37 -10.52
CA SER A 493 -42.45 6.31 -10.31
C SER A 493 -42.24 7.17 -11.55
N ILE A 494 -41.59 8.33 -11.37
CA ILE A 494 -41.09 9.20 -12.44
C ILE A 494 -39.57 9.28 -12.37
N GLY A 495 -38.91 9.68 -13.47
CA GLY A 495 -37.48 9.99 -13.44
C GLY A 495 -37.28 11.29 -12.68
N PHE A 496 -36.66 11.23 -11.50
CA PHE A 496 -36.52 12.33 -10.56
C PHE A 496 -35.08 12.36 -10.07
N GLN A 497 -34.46 13.54 -10.11
CA GLN A 497 -33.11 13.76 -9.61
C GLN A 497 -33.10 15.02 -8.74
N ALA A 498 -32.49 14.96 -7.55
CA ALA A 498 -32.25 16.13 -6.71
C ALA A 498 -30.75 16.30 -6.44
N PHE A 499 -30.28 17.55 -6.45
CA PHE A 499 -28.88 17.92 -6.37
C PHE A 499 -28.66 18.93 -5.24
N ALA A 500 -27.47 18.92 -4.65
CA ALA A 500 -27.01 19.98 -3.76
C ALA A 500 -25.69 20.58 -4.27
N ASP A 501 -25.44 21.82 -3.86
CA ASP A 501 -24.15 22.49 -4.06
C ASP A 501 -23.17 22.03 -2.98
N ILE A 502 -22.78 20.75 -3.04
CA ILE A 502 -21.70 20.24 -2.20
C ILE A 502 -20.43 20.47 -3.00
N GLY A 503 -19.47 21.24 -2.47
CA GLY A 503 -18.13 21.26 -3.05
C GLY A 503 -17.59 19.84 -3.03
N ILE A 504 -17.57 19.17 -4.19
CA ILE A 504 -17.14 17.78 -4.31
C ILE A 504 -15.63 17.74 -4.07
N THR A 505 -15.25 17.63 -2.81
CA THR A 505 -13.85 17.49 -2.39
C THR A 505 -13.55 16.04 -1.96
N ASN A 506 -14.58 15.22 -1.74
CA ASN A 506 -14.44 13.83 -1.27
C ASN A 506 -15.45 12.88 -1.94
N LYS A 507 -14.98 11.96 -2.78
CA LYS A 507 -15.81 10.93 -3.43
C LYS A 507 -16.50 10.01 -2.43
N TYR A 508 -15.84 9.70 -1.31
CA TYR A 508 -16.41 8.79 -0.32
C TYR A 508 -17.65 9.38 0.38
N TYR A 509 -17.65 10.68 0.64
CA TYR A 509 -18.84 11.35 1.18
C TYR A 509 -20.05 11.25 0.23
N LEU A 510 -19.83 11.31 -1.08
CA LEU A 510 -20.90 11.07 -2.06
C LEU A 510 -21.38 9.63 -2.04
N TRP A 511 -20.46 8.66 -1.88
CA TRP A 511 -20.83 7.26 -1.72
C TRP A 511 -21.71 7.06 -0.48
N ILE A 512 -21.36 7.67 0.67
CA ILE A 512 -22.15 7.62 1.91
C ILE A 512 -23.58 8.11 1.64
N LEU A 513 -23.73 9.30 1.05
CA LEU A 513 -25.04 9.90 0.78
C LEU A 513 -25.94 9.05 -0.14
N LYS A 514 -25.35 8.24 -1.01
CA LYS A 514 -26.08 7.42 -1.98
C LYS A 514 -26.41 6.01 -1.48
N ASN A 515 -25.54 5.44 -0.66
CA ASN A 515 -25.59 4.02 -0.31
C ASN A 515 -26.05 3.76 1.12
N GLU A 516 -25.85 4.70 2.04
CA GLU A 516 -26.25 4.51 3.44
C GLU A 516 -27.73 4.89 3.67
N PRO A 517 -28.43 4.19 4.58
CA PRO A 517 -29.84 4.44 4.83
C PRO A 517 -30.07 5.80 5.48
N THR A 518 -31.03 6.56 4.94
CA THR A 518 -31.57 7.77 5.58
C THR A 518 -32.43 7.39 6.79
N SER A 519 -32.77 8.38 7.62
CA SER A 519 -33.65 8.21 8.79
C SER A 519 -35.00 7.55 8.39
N SER A 520 -35.58 7.97 7.26
CA SER A 520 -36.80 7.38 6.71
C SER A 520 -36.63 5.91 6.33
N LYS A 521 -35.46 5.54 5.80
CA LYS A 521 -35.15 4.15 5.43
C LYS A 521 -34.97 3.27 6.67
N LEU A 522 -34.31 3.78 7.71
CA LEU A 522 -34.18 3.08 9.00
C LEU A 522 -35.55 2.77 9.62
N GLU A 523 -36.52 3.69 9.54
CA GLU A 523 -37.89 3.43 10.00
C GLU A 523 -38.60 2.34 9.18
N LEU A 524 -38.29 2.20 7.89
CA LEU A 524 -38.78 1.08 7.08
C LEU A 524 -38.12 -0.24 7.52
N TYR A 525 -36.81 -0.23 7.78
CA TYR A 525 -36.11 -1.41 8.30
C TYR A 525 -36.69 -1.86 9.65
N LYS A 526 -37.01 -0.93 10.57
CA LYS A 526 -37.70 -1.25 11.83
C LYS A 526 -39.06 -1.94 11.62
N LYS A 527 -39.80 -1.58 10.57
CA LYS A 527 -41.05 -2.27 10.19
C LYS A 527 -40.77 -3.66 9.62
N GLU A 528 -39.76 -3.78 8.76
CA GLU A 528 -39.35 -5.06 8.14
C GLU A 528 -38.88 -6.08 9.19
N VAL A 529 -38.12 -5.65 10.21
CA VAL A 529 -37.69 -6.52 11.33
C VAL A 529 -38.88 -7.20 12.01
N LYS A 530 -40.05 -6.55 12.06
CA LYS A 530 -41.24 -7.16 12.69
C LYS A 530 -41.69 -8.42 11.95
N SER A 531 -41.51 -8.48 10.63
CA SER A 531 -41.86 -9.64 9.79
C SER A 531 -40.77 -10.70 9.66
N PHE A 532 -39.58 -10.50 10.25
CA PHE A 532 -38.55 -11.53 10.22
C PHE A 532 -38.99 -12.79 10.97
N GLU A 533 -38.89 -13.95 10.32
CA GLU A 533 -39.18 -15.25 10.95
C GLU A 533 -38.07 -15.69 11.91
N TYR A 534 -36.81 -15.40 11.59
CA TYR A 534 -35.66 -15.78 12.38
C TYR A 534 -35.06 -14.55 13.04
N LYS A 535 -35.14 -14.50 14.38
CA LYS A 535 -34.69 -13.34 15.18
C LYS A 535 -33.66 -13.79 16.23
N PRO A 536 -32.47 -14.23 15.80
CA PRO A 536 -31.43 -14.66 16.74
C PRO A 536 -30.99 -13.51 17.63
N LYS A 537 -30.66 -13.80 18.89
CA LYS A 537 -30.05 -12.76 19.74
C LYS A 537 -28.57 -12.60 19.37
N ILE A 538 -28.13 -11.36 19.17
CA ILE A 538 -26.71 -11.04 18.93
C ILE A 538 -26.14 -10.41 20.20
N SER A 539 -25.14 -11.06 20.82
CA SER A 539 -24.40 -10.50 21.95
C SER A 539 -23.17 -9.75 21.42
N ILE A 540 -23.06 -8.47 21.74
CA ILE A 540 -21.91 -7.64 21.38
C ILE A 540 -20.89 -7.72 22.51
N VAL A 541 -19.67 -8.15 22.22
CA VAL A 541 -18.59 -8.33 23.20
C VAL A 541 -17.62 -7.17 23.09
N THR A 542 -17.43 -6.46 24.20
CA THR A 542 -16.61 -5.23 24.25
C THR A 542 -15.68 -5.22 25.48
N PRO A 543 -14.38 -5.49 25.31
CA PRO A 543 -13.39 -5.32 26.37
C PRO A 543 -13.06 -3.82 26.59
N VAL A 544 -13.10 -3.35 27.85
CA VAL A 544 -12.89 -1.94 28.19
C VAL A 544 -11.66 -1.76 29.09
N TYR A 545 -10.78 -0.82 28.71
CA TYR A 545 -9.65 -0.40 29.55
C TYR A 545 -9.30 1.06 29.33
N ASN A 546 -9.69 1.91 30.29
CA ASN A 546 -9.37 3.34 30.35
C ASN A 546 -9.70 4.19 29.10
N PRO A 547 -10.82 3.96 28.38
CA PRO A 547 -11.21 4.84 27.28
C PRO A 547 -11.51 6.26 27.77
N ASP A 548 -11.48 7.23 26.86
CA ASP A 548 -12.19 8.48 27.10
C ASP A 548 -13.70 8.20 27.20
N VAL A 549 -14.38 8.80 28.19
CA VAL A 549 -15.81 8.65 28.40
C VAL A 549 -16.61 9.03 27.15
N ALA A 550 -16.15 10.01 26.36
CA ALA A 550 -16.79 10.39 25.12
C ALA A 550 -16.87 9.23 24.10
N TRP A 551 -15.82 8.40 24.01
CA TRP A 551 -15.71 7.35 23.01
C TRP A 551 -16.44 6.08 23.43
N ILE A 552 -16.33 5.65 24.68
CA ILE A 552 -17.17 4.55 25.19
C ILE A 552 -18.65 4.92 25.14
N LYS A 553 -18.98 6.20 25.36
CA LYS A 553 -20.35 6.67 25.19
C LYS A 553 -20.83 6.55 23.74
N ALA A 554 -20.03 6.99 22.77
CA ALA A 554 -20.37 6.86 21.35
C ALA A 554 -20.54 5.38 20.95
N ALA A 555 -19.64 4.50 21.41
CA ALA A 555 -19.73 3.06 21.17
C ALA A 555 -21.03 2.45 21.73
N VAL A 556 -21.34 2.70 23.00
CA VAL A 556 -22.57 2.23 23.65
C VAL A 556 -23.83 2.79 22.96
N GLU A 557 -23.84 4.08 22.62
CA GLU A 557 -24.97 4.71 21.91
C GLU A 557 -25.17 4.12 20.51
N SER A 558 -24.10 3.76 19.80
CA SER A 558 -24.19 3.10 18.49
C SER A 558 -24.89 1.73 18.54
N VAL A 559 -24.74 1.00 19.65
CA VAL A 559 -25.44 -0.27 19.90
C VAL A 559 -26.89 -0.03 20.34
N ILE A 560 -27.14 0.96 21.21
CA ILE A 560 -28.50 1.33 21.64
C ILE A 560 -29.38 1.70 20.45
N ASN A 561 -28.81 2.41 19.48
CA ASN A 561 -29.53 2.95 18.32
C ASN A 561 -29.73 1.96 17.16
N GLN A 562 -29.37 0.68 17.34
CA GLN A 562 -29.56 -0.34 16.30
C GLN A 562 -31.04 -0.54 15.94
N VAL A 563 -31.32 -0.68 14.65
CA VAL A 563 -32.67 -0.97 14.13
C VAL A 563 -33.20 -2.33 14.59
N TYR A 564 -32.32 -3.33 14.66
CA TYR A 564 -32.66 -4.63 15.20
C TYR A 564 -32.53 -4.59 16.72
N GLU A 565 -33.57 -4.98 17.46
CA GLU A 565 -33.64 -4.74 18.92
C GLU A 565 -33.25 -5.94 19.79
N ASN A 566 -33.18 -7.16 19.22
CA ASN A 566 -32.85 -8.38 19.98
C ASN A 566 -31.33 -8.57 20.09
N TRP A 567 -30.70 -7.70 20.85
CA TRP A 567 -29.27 -7.75 21.17
C TRP A 567 -29.03 -7.59 22.67
N GLU A 568 -27.81 -7.86 23.09
CA GLU A 568 -27.28 -7.47 24.40
C GLU A 568 -25.84 -7.00 24.26
N LEU A 569 -25.44 -6.03 25.06
CA LEU A 569 -24.09 -5.48 25.08
C LEU A 569 -23.36 -6.01 26.31
N CYS A 570 -22.35 -6.84 26.09
CA CYS A 570 -21.59 -7.54 27.11
C CYS A 570 -20.22 -6.87 27.27
N ILE A 571 -20.03 -6.16 28.37
CA ILE A 571 -18.85 -5.36 28.65
C ILE A 571 -18.08 -5.98 29.82
N ALA A 572 -16.77 -6.11 29.65
CA ALA A 572 -15.85 -6.36 30.76
C ALA A 572 -14.96 -5.14 30.94
N ASP A 573 -15.14 -4.45 32.07
CA ASP A 573 -14.43 -3.22 32.37
C ASP A 573 -13.27 -3.48 33.33
N ALA A 574 -12.05 -3.25 32.85
CA ALA A 574 -10.82 -3.29 33.63
C ALA A 574 -10.27 -1.89 33.92
N SER A 575 -11.06 -0.83 33.73
CA SER A 575 -10.59 0.54 33.87
C SER A 575 -10.18 0.87 35.30
N THR A 576 -9.10 1.64 35.42
CA THR A 576 -8.64 2.24 36.68
C THR A 576 -9.29 3.61 36.94
N ARG A 577 -10.06 4.13 35.99
CA ARG A 577 -10.73 5.42 36.08
C ARG A 577 -12.17 5.29 36.56
N ASP A 578 -12.55 6.11 37.54
CA ASP A 578 -13.89 6.07 38.13
C ASP A 578 -14.96 6.68 37.20
N ASP A 579 -14.60 7.67 36.38
CA ASP A 579 -15.53 8.30 35.42
C ASP A 579 -16.07 7.31 34.37
N VAL A 580 -15.24 6.37 33.91
CA VAL A 580 -15.64 5.27 33.03
C VAL A 580 -16.59 4.32 33.75
N LYS A 581 -16.28 3.94 35.00
CA LYS A 581 -17.13 3.04 35.80
C LYS A 581 -18.49 3.65 36.08
N GLU A 582 -18.54 4.90 36.52
CA GLU A 582 -19.78 5.64 36.79
C GLU A 582 -20.67 5.70 35.53
N TYR A 583 -20.07 5.98 34.37
CA TYR A 583 -20.80 5.96 33.10
C TYR A 583 -21.39 4.58 32.77
N LEU A 584 -20.59 3.52 32.91
CA LEU A 584 -21.04 2.15 32.64
C LEU A 584 -22.14 1.70 33.63
N GLU A 585 -22.01 2.02 34.92
CA GLU A 585 -23.04 1.77 35.92
C GLU A 585 -24.35 2.50 35.58
N ALA A 586 -24.27 3.78 35.21
CA ALA A 586 -25.43 4.55 34.76
C ALA A 586 -26.08 3.94 33.50
N SER A 587 -25.26 3.40 32.59
CA SER A 587 -25.73 2.79 31.35
C SER A 587 -26.52 1.51 31.59
N THR A 588 -26.08 0.64 32.52
CA THR A 588 -26.84 -0.57 32.91
C THR A 588 -28.20 -0.26 33.53
N LYS A 589 -28.34 0.88 34.23
CA LYS A 589 -29.62 1.34 34.79
C LYS A 589 -30.54 1.91 33.71
N LYS A 590 -29.99 2.42 32.62
CA LYS A 590 -30.73 3.03 31.50
C LYS A 590 -31.29 1.98 30.52
N ASP A 591 -30.54 0.92 30.25
CA ASP A 591 -30.95 -0.16 29.36
C ASP A 591 -30.51 -1.52 29.90
N LEU A 592 -31.47 -2.37 30.23
CA LEU A 592 -31.24 -3.70 30.83
C LEU A 592 -30.54 -4.69 29.89
N ARG A 593 -30.44 -4.37 28.58
CA ARG A 593 -29.68 -5.16 27.61
C ARG A 593 -28.16 -4.96 27.76
N ILE A 594 -27.73 -3.94 28.49
CA ILE A 594 -26.32 -3.66 28.78
C ILE A 594 -25.92 -4.40 30.05
N LYS A 595 -24.96 -5.31 29.91
CA LYS A 595 -24.40 -6.13 30.98
C LYS A 595 -22.94 -5.77 31.16
N VAL A 596 -22.56 -5.36 32.37
CA VAL A 596 -21.18 -4.97 32.68
C VAL A 596 -20.64 -5.86 33.79
N LYS A 597 -19.43 -6.39 33.58
CA LYS A 597 -18.63 -7.04 34.62
C LYS A 597 -17.42 -6.16 34.92
N PHE A 598 -17.36 -5.63 36.14
CA PHE A 598 -16.21 -4.87 36.61
C PHE A 598 -15.13 -5.81 37.10
N LEU A 599 -13.95 -5.73 36.50
CA LEU A 599 -12.80 -6.57 36.80
C LEU A 599 -11.91 -5.91 37.85
N THR A 600 -11.37 -6.72 38.77
CA THR A 600 -10.46 -6.24 39.82
C THR A 600 -9.06 -5.93 39.29
N LYS A 601 -8.70 -6.44 38.11
CA LYS A 601 -7.43 -6.20 37.43
C LYS A 601 -7.61 -6.36 35.92
N ASN A 602 -6.71 -5.76 35.14
CA ASN A 602 -6.68 -5.90 33.70
C ASN A 602 -6.02 -7.24 33.29
N GLU A 603 -6.75 -8.10 32.58
CA GLU A 603 -6.30 -9.41 32.11
C GLU A 603 -5.83 -9.39 30.64
N GLY A 604 -5.61 -8.20 30.07
CA GLY A 604 -5.35 -8.01 28.64
C GLY A 604 -6.62 -8.02 27.80
N ILE A 605 -6.48 -7.75 26.50
CA ILE A 605 -7.62 -7.72 25.57
C ILE A 605 -8.26 -9.10 25.48
N ALA A 606 -7.47 -10.17 25.33
CA ALA A 606 -8.01 -11.53 25.22
C ALA A 606 -8.71 -11.99 26.51
N GLY A 607 -8.13 -11.68 27.67
CA GLY A 607 -8.72 -11.99 28.98
C GLY A 607 -10.03 -11.23 29.20
N ASN A 608 -10.02 -9.91 29.01
CA ASN A 608 -11.21 -9.08 29.16
C ASN A 608 -12.31 -9.47 28.15
N SER A 609 -11.95 -9.82 26.91
CA SER A 609 -12.90 -10.34 25.91
C SER A 609 -13.56 -11.64 26.34
N ASN A 610 -12.84 -12.55 27.01
CA ASN A 610 -13.42 -13.77 27.57
C ASN A 610 -14.38 -13.47 28.72
N GLU A 611 -14.04 -12.50 29.58
CA GLU A 611 -14.92 -12.06 30.67
C GLU A 611 -16.21 -11.45 30.13
N ALA A 612 -16.13 -10.63 29.07
CA ALA A 612 -17.29 -10.10 28.37
C ALA A 612 -18.10 -11.22 27.68
N LEU A 613 -17.42 -12.15 26.99
CA LEU A 613 -18.04 -13.32 26.36
C LEU A 613 -18.79 -14.21 27.37
N SER A 614 -18.34 -14.27 28.64
CA SER A 614 -19.03 -15.04 29.69
C SER A 614 -20.42 -14.51 30.04
N LEU A 615 -20.70 -13.23 29.74
CA LEU A 615 -22.02 -12.60 29.93
C LEU A 615 -22.99 -12.89 28.76
N ALA A 616 -22.46 -13.37 27.63
CA ALA A 616 -23.18 -13.53 26.37
C ALA A 616 -24.08 -14.77 26.38
N THR A 617 -25.34 -14.54 26.02
CA THR A 617 -26.45 -15.49 25.92
C THR A 617 -27.03 -15.59 24.50
N GLY A 618 -26.51 -14.79 23.57
CA GLY A 618 -26.95 -14.76 22.18
C GLY A 618 -26.46 -15.95 21.36
N ASP A 619 -27.16 -16.22 20.26
CA ASP A 619 -26.81 -17.26 19.28
C ASP A 619 -25.55 -16.88 18.49
N TYR A 620 -25.31 -15.57 18.36
CA TYR A 620 -24.18 -14.98 17.66
C TYR A 620 -23.47 -13.95 18.55
N ILE A 621 -22.16 -13.84 18.35
CA ILE A 621 -21.26 -12.90 19.02
C ILE A 621 -20.76 -11.89 18.00
N GLY A 622 -21.01 -10.60 18.20
CA GLY A 622 -20.39 -9.51 17.44
C GLY A 622 -19.25 -8.88 18.22
N LEU A 623 -18.16 -8.51 17.56
CA LEU A 623 -17.00 -7.87 18.19
C LEU A 623 -17.05 -6.35 18.01
N LEU A 624 -16.90 -5.59 19.09
CA LEU A 624 -16.88 -4.12 19.06
C LEU A 624 -15.83 -3.60 20.04
N ASP A 625 -14.89 -2.81 19.54
CA ASP A 625 -13.91 -2.10 20.37
C ASP A 625 -14.57 -0.93 21.10
N HIS A 626 -14.05 -0.60 22.28
CA HIS A 626 -14.69 0.34 23.21
C HIS A 626 -14.69 1.80 22.76
N ASP A 627 -13.98 2.13 21.68
CA ASP A 627 -13.89 3.46 21.09
C ASP A 627 -14.48 3.54 19.68
N ASP A 628 -15.00 2.45 19.13
CA ASP A 628 -15.53 2.38 17.77
C ASP A 628 -17.06 2.42 17.71
N GLU A 629 -17.63 2.62 16.52
CA GLU A 629 -19.08 2.74 16.34
C GLU A 629 -19.61 1.75 15.30
N LEU A 630 -20.80 1.19 15.54
CA LEU A 630 -21.56 0.44 14.54
C LEU A 630 -22.47 1.36 13.74
N SER A 631 -22.67 1.06 12.45
CA SER A 631 -23.72 1.74 11.68
C SER A 631 -25.11 1.39 12.25
N PRO A 632 -26.11 2.28 12.21
CA PRO A 632 -27.43 2.03 12.82
C PRO A 632 -28.19 0.80 12.28
N ASP A 633 -27.83 0.33 11.09
CA ASP A 633 -28.38 -0.83 10.40
C ASP A 633 -27.51 -2.10 10.49
N ALA A 634 -26.37 -2.06 11.19
CA ALA A 634 -25.41 -3.17 11.26
C ALA A 634 -26.04 -4.51 11.64
N LEU A 635 -26.76 -4.56 12.76
CA LEU A 635 -27.41 -5.80 13.22
C LEU A 635 -28.60 -6.21 12.34
N TYR A 636 -29.28 -5.22 11.74
CA TYR A 636 -30.37 -5.49 10.81
C TYR A 636 -29.87 -6.19 9.55
N GLU A 637 -28.77 -5.74 8.95
CA GLU A 637 -28.20 -6.35 7.74
C GLU A 637 -27.73 -7.79 7.98
N VAL A 638 -27.12 -8.05 9.15
CA VAL A 638 -26.75 -9.41 9.58
C VAL A 638 -27.98 -10.32 9.64
N VAL A 639 -29.03 -9.90 10.34
CA VAL A 639 -30.24 -10.74 10.50
C VAL A 639 -31.01 -10.86 9.20
N LYS A 640 -31.06 -9.79 8.38
CA LYS A 640 -31.65 -9.82 7.04
C LYS A 640 -30.98 -10.88 6.17
N TYR A 641 -29.66 -10.98 6.20
CA TYR A 641 -28.94 -12.02 5.48
C TYR A 641 -29.28 -13.43 6.01
N LEU A 642 -29.36 -13.58 7.34
CA LEU A 642 -29.69 -14.83 8.01
C LEU A 642 -31.11 -15.34 7.73
N GLN A 643 -32.03 -14.47 7.28
CA GLN A 643 -33.37 -14.90 6.85
C GLN A 643 -33.31 -15.97 5.75
N ALA A 644 -32.41 -15.79 4.77
CA ALA A 644 -32.21 -16.74 3.67
C ALA A 644 -31.06 -17.72 3.90
N ASN A 645 -30.09 -17.39 4.78
CA ASN A 645 -28.84 -18.13 4.93
C ASN A 645 -28.58 -18.52 6.39
N ARG A 646 -29.47 -19.31 6.99
CA ARG A 646 -29.42 -19.69 8.42
C ARG A 646 -28.15 -20.45 8.83
N ASN A 647 -27.45 -21.04 7.87
CA ASN A 647 -26.19 -21.77 8.06
C ASN A 647 -24.95 -20.87 8.10
N ALA A 648 -25.08 -19.55 7.91
CA ALA A 648 -23.94 -18.64 8.03
C ALA A 648 -23.38 -18.67 9.46
N ASP A 649 -22.09 -18.99 9.57
CA ASP A 649 -21.42 -19.19 10.85
C ASP A 649 -20.48 -18.04 11.22
N ILE A 650 -19.89 -17.40 10.20
CA ILE A 650 -19.00 -16.24 10.33
C ILE A 650 -19.47 -15.21 9.31
N ILE A 651 -19.80 -14.01 9.76
CA ILE A 651 -20.28 -12.90 8.93
C ILE A 651 -19.38 -11.71 9.19
N TYR A 652 -18.76 -11.13 8.17
CA TYR A 652 -17.97 -9.90 8.30
C TYR A 652 -18.50 -8.83 7.36
N SER A 653 -18.22 -7.56 7.69
CA SER A 653 -18.64 -6.40 6.90
C SER A 653 -17.46 -5.58 6.39
N ASP A 654 -17.73 -4.66 5.47
CA ASP A 654 -16.81 -3.57 5.16
C ASP A 654 -16.71 -2.62 6.38
N GLU A 655 -15.65 -1.82 6.41
CA GLU A 655 -15.36 -0.85 7.47
C GLU A 655 -14.76 0.43 6.89
N ASP A 656 -14.80 1.51 7.66
CA ASP A 656 -14.06 2.73 7.35
C ASP A 656 -13.48 3.36 8.61
N LYS A 657 -12.82 4.51 8.45
CA LYS A 657 -12.26 5.27 9.56
C LYS A 657 -13.13 6.46 9.91
N ILE A 658 -13.21 6.78 11.19
CA ILE A 658 -13.90 7.97 11.71
C ILE A 658 -12.94 8.80 12.57
N ASP A 659 -12.83 10.10 12.28
CA ASP A 659 -11.99 11.00 13.07
C ASP A 659 -12.69 11.47 14.36
N LEU A 660 -11.96 12.19 15.21
CA LEU A 660 -12.49 12.73 16.48
C LEU A 660 -13.64 13.75 16.30
N LYS A 661 -13.89 14.22 15.07
CA LYS A 661 -14.99 15.13 14.72
C LYS A 661 -16.16 14.41 14.06
N GLY A 662 -16.08 13.09 13.88
CA GLY A 662 -17.09 12.29 13.20
C GLY A 662 -16.97 12.30 11.67
N ASN A 663 -15.90 12.84 11.08
CA ASN A 663 -15.69 12.76 9.64
C ASN A 663 -15.19 11.37 9.26
N ARG A 664 -15.78 10.80 8.22
CA ARG A 664 -15.49 9.45 7.75
C ARG A 664 -14.58 9.45 6.52
N SER A 665 -13.63 8.52 6.49
CA SER A 665 -12.59 8.42 5.45
C SER A 665 -12.07 6.99 5.30
N ASN A 666 -11.25 6.76 4.28
CA ASN A 666 -10.51 5.51 4.06
C ASN A 666 -11.39 4.23 4.10
N PRO A 667 -12.45 4.13 3.27
CA PRO A 667 -13.28 2.93 3.24
C PRO A 667 -12.47 1.71 2.79
N PHE A 668 -12.57 0.63 3.56
CA PHE A 668 -12.09 -0.68 3.16
C PHE A 668 -13.25 -1.51 2.63
N PHE A 669 -13.42 -1.48 1.31
CA PHE A 669 -14.34 -2.33 0.58
C PHE A 669 -13.68 -3.70 0.33
N LYS A 670 -13.93 -4.63 1.25
CA LYS A 670 -13.32 -5.95 1.34
C LYS A 670 -13.86 -6.89 0.25
N PRO A 671 -13.07 -7.87 -0.22
CA PRO A 671 -13.59 -8.95 -1.07
C PRO A 671 -14.46 -9.92 -0.26
N ASN A 672 -15.16 -10.82 -0.93
CA ASN A 672 -15.67 -12.04 -0.29
C ASN A 672 -14.50 -12.93 0.17
N TRP A 673 -14.82 -14.03 0.87
CA TRP A 673 -13.84 -14.89 1.55
C TRP A 673 -12.68 -15.32 0.63
N SER A 674 -11.48 -14.80 0.90
CA SER A 674 -10.21 -15.10 0.23
C SER A 674 -9.27 -15.73 1.26
N PRO A 675 -9.20 -17.07 1.36
CA PRO A 675 -8.37 -17.73 2.36
C PRO A 675 -6.88 -17.39 2.23
N ASP A 676 -6.37 -17.16 1.02
CA ASP A 676 -4.98 -16.81 0.81
C ASP A 676 -4.68 -15.36 1.21
N MET A 677 -5.58 -14.42 0.90
CA MET A 677 -5.45 -13.05 1.42
C MET A 677 -5.55 -13.02 2.93
N PHE A 678 -6.47 -13.79 3.52
CA PHE A 678 -6.62 -13.89 4.97
C PHE A 678 -5.35 -14.41 5.65
N LEU A 679 -4.64 -15.38 5.05
CA LEU A 679 -3.37 -15.87 5.57
C LEU A 679 -2.21 -14.88 5.37
N SER A 680 -2.30 -14.01 4.35
CA SER A 680 -1.35 -12.91 4.17
C SER A 680 -1.60 -11.74 5.13
N HIS A 681 -2.84 -11.44 5.50
CA HIS A 681 -3.20 -10.40 6.46
C HIS A 681 -4.63 -10.59 6.97
N ASN A 682 -4.89 -10.29 8.25
CA ASN A 682 -6.23 -10.35 8.82
C ASN A 682 -7.11 -9.23 8.26
N TYR A 683 -7.73 -9.44 7.09
CA TYR A 683 -8.61 -8.43 6.49
C TYR A 683 -10.06 -8.50 6.99
N LEU A 684 -10.43 -9.53 7.77
CA LEU A 684 -11.79 -9.63 8.32
C LEU A 684 -12.04 -8.49 9.32
N CYS A 685 -11.06 -8.28 10.22
CA CYS A 685 -11.07 -7.24 11.24
C CYS A 685 -12.45 -7.15 11.94
N HIS A 686 -12.94 -5.92 12.06
CA HIS A 686 -14.23 -5.57 12.65
C HIS A 686 -15.20 -5.17 11.51
N PHE A 687 -16.52 -5.19 11.63
CA PHE A 687 -17.39 -5.90 12.56
C PHE A 687 -17.53 -7.36 12.10
N THR A 688 -16.98 -8.31 12.85
CA THR A 688 -17.15 -9.74 12.58
C THR A 688 -18.13 -10.35 13.59
N VAL A 689 -19.18 -11.01 13.07
CA VAL A 689 -20.22 -11.71 13.82
C VAL A 689 -20.09 -13.21 13.64
N ILE A 690 -19.91 -13.95 14.73
CA ILE A 690 -19.62 -15.39 14.72
C ILE A 690 -20.67 -16.13 15.54
N ARG A 691 -21.13 -17.28 15.05
CA ARG A 691 -22.02 -18.17 15.82
C ARG A 691 -21.35 -18.55 17.14
N LYS A 692 -22.02 -18.32 18.27
CA LYS A 692 -21.45 -18.56 19.61
C LYS A 692 -20.93 -19.98 19.79
N SER A 693 -21.71 -20.97 19.34
CA SER A 693 -21.31 -22.38 19.41
C SER A 693 -20.02 -22.72 18.66
N LEU A 694 -19.62 -21.89 17.67
CA LEU A 694 -18.35 -22.05 16.96
C LEU A 694 -17.17 -21.49 17.78
N ILE A 695 -17.37 -20.36 18.46
CA ILE A 695 -16.39 -19.80 19.40
C ILE A 695 -16.16 -20.76 20.56
N ASP A 696 -17.23 -21.29 21.14
CA ASP A 696 -17.17 -22.26 22.25
C ASP A 696 -16.36 -23.51 21.83
N LYS A 697 -16.62 -24.05 20.63
CA LYS A 697 -15.86 -25.18 20.06
C LYS A 697 -14.40 -24.84 19.76
N ALA A 698 -14.11 -23.61 19.35
CA ALA A 698 -12.76 -23.15 19.05
C ALA A 698 -11.93 -22.90 20.32
N GLY A 699 -12.55 -22.80 21.50
CA GLY A 699 -11.88 -22.55 22.77
C GLY A 699 -11.70 -21.06 23.10
N ASN A 700 -12.67 -20.21 22.75
CA ASN A 700 -12.74 -18.77 23.12
C ASN A 700 -11.50 -17.95 22.69
N PHE A 701 -11.26 -16.78 23.28
CA PHE A 701 -10.04 -15.99 23.05
C PHE A 701 -8.87 -16.57 23.85
N ARG A 702 -7.68 -16.63 23.24
CA ARG A 702 -6.49 -17.17 23.92
C ARG A 702 -5.63 -16.02 24.46
N VAL A 703 -5.32 -16.07 25.75
CA VAL A 703 -4.36 -15.16 26.40
C VAL A 703 -2.97 -15.32 25.77
N GLY A 704 -2.23 -14.23 25.62
CA GLY A 704 -0.91 -14.20 24.97
C GLY A 704 -0.95 -13.87 23.48
N PHE A 705 -2.13 -13.58 22.95
CA PHE A 705 -2.33 -13.07 21.58
C PHE A 705 -2.87 -11.64 21.57
N ASP A 706 -2.72 -10.88 22.65
CA ASP A 706 -3.18 -9.50 22.75
C ASP A 706 -2.64 -8.63 21.61
N GLY A 707 -3.53 -7.86 20.97
CA GLY A 707 -3.27 -7.12 19.73
C GLY A 707 -3.52 -7.93 18.44
N SER A 708 -3.78 -9.24 18.55
CA SER A 708 -4.13 -10.15 17.43
C SER A 708 -5.09 -11.28 17.88
N GLN A 709 -5.80 -11.05 18.97
CA GLN A 709 -6.67 -12.04 19.61
C GLN A 709 -7.84 -12.45 18.70
N ASP A 710 -8.31 -11.52 17.89
CA ASP A 710 -9.31 -11.70 16.85
C ASP A 710 -8.76 -12.57 15.73
N TYR A 711 -7.56 -12.30 15.22
CA TYR A 711 -6.94 -13.09 14.15
C TYR A 711 -6.70 -14.54 14.60
N ASP A 712 -6.22 -14.74 15.83
CA ASP A 712 -6.08 -16.07 16.41
C ASP A 712 -7.41 -16.83 16.47
N LEU A 713 -8.48 -16.17 16.90
CA LEU A 713 -9.82 -16.75 16.93
C LEU A 713 -10.31 -17.07 15.52
N PHE A 714 -10.20 -16.13 14.58
CA PHE A 714 -10.61 -16.28 13.18
C PHE A 714 -9.89 -17.44 12.50
N LEU A 715 -8.57 -17.59 12.72
CA LEU A 715 -7.81 -18.74 12.22
C LEU A 715 -8.36 -20.08 12.72
N ARG A 716 -8.81 -20.16 13.98
CA ARG A 716 -9.40 -21.37 14.57
C ARG A 716 -10.83 -21.62 14.11
N VAL A 717 -11.69 -20.60 14.06
CA VAL A 717 -13.09 -20.81 13.66
C VAL A 717 -13.22 -21.16 12.16
N THR A 718 -12.32 -20.65 11.30
CA THR A 718 -12.26 -20.98 9.86
C THR A 718 -11.66 -22.37 9.57
N GLU A 719 -11.01 -23.00 10.56
CA GLU A 719 -10.63 -24.42 10.52
C GLU A 719 -11.86 -25.33 10.76
N ILE A 720 -12.85 -24.86 11.52
CA ILE A 720 -14.03 -25.64 11.91
C ILE A 720 -15.21 -25.43 10.94
N SER A 721 -15.41 -24.21 10.43
CA SER A 721 -16.49 -23.89 9.47
C SER A 721 -15.97 -23.29 8.16
N LYS A 722 -16.71 -23.57 7.07
CA LYS A 722 -16.53 -22.98 5.75
C LYS A 722 -17.67 -22.03 5.36
N ASN A 723 -18.69 -21.87 6.21
CA ASN A 723 -19.83 -20.97 5.97
C ASN A 723 -19.48 -19.54 6.38
N ILE A 724 -18.58 -18.92 5.61
CA ILE A 724 -18.08 -17.56 5.84
C ILE A 724 -18.73 -16.62 4.82
N THR A 725 -19.35 -15.57 5.31
CA THR A 725 -20.12 -14.61 4.52
C THR A 725 -19.56 -13.21 4.67
N HIS A 726 -19.56 -12.48 3.57
CA HIS A 726 -19.30 -11.05 3.54
C HIS A 726 -20.60 -10.28 3.26
N ILE A 727 -20.84 -9.20 4.02
CA ILE A 727 -21.86 -8.18 3.73
C ILE A 727 -21.12 -6.93 3.21
N PRO A 728 -21.22 -6.59 1.90
CA PRO A 728 -20.47 -5.49 1.28
C PRO A 728 -21.10 -4.12 1.60
N LYS A 729 -21.19 -3.81 2.90
CA LYS A 729 -21.69 -2.57 3.47
C LYS A 729 -20.76 -2.13 4.59
N ILE A 730 -20.58 -0.82 4.73
CA ILE A 730 -19.80 -0.24 5.83
C ILE A 730 -20.66 -0.28 7.09
N LEU A 731 -20.43 -1.29 7.93
CA LEU A 731 -21.21 -1.50 9.17
C LEU A 731 -20.39 -1.19 10.44
N TYR A 732 -19.13 -0.79 10.28
CA TYR A 732 -18.19 -0.49 11.35
C TYR A 732 -17.39 0.78 11.03
N HIS A 733 -17.24 1.65 12.04
CA HIS A 733 -16.50 2.90 11.96
C HIS A 733 -15.36 2.87 12.96
N TRP A 734 -14.14 2.69 12.45
CA TRP A 734 -12.93 2.58 13.26
C TRP A 734 -12.37 3.96 13.62
N ARG A 735 -12.37 4.30 14.90
CA ARG A 735 -11.97 5.62 15.38
C ARG A 735 -10.46 5.83 15.29
N MET A 736 -10.09 6.96 14.71
CA MET A 736 -8.71 7.45 14.66
C MET A 736 -8.37 8.23 15.94
N VAL A 737 -7.78 7.54 16.93
CA VAL A 737 -7.27 8.16 18.17
C VAL A 737 -5.74 8.00 18.24
N ALA A 738 -5.02 9.01 18.74
CA ALA A 738 -3.58 8.93 18.95
C ALA A 738 -3.25 7.76 19.91
N GLY A 739 -2.40 6.82 19.45
CA GLY A 739 -2.08 5.57 20.18
C GLY A 739 -2.99 4.37 19.85
N SER A 740 -4.05 4.56 19.07
CA SER A 740 -4.80 3.46 18.46
C SER A 740 -4.00 2.82 17.31
N SER A 741 -4.26 1.55 17.04
CA SER A 741 -3.67 0.82 15.92
C SER A 741 -4.06 1.42 14.56
N SER A 742 -5.06 2.32 14.54
CA SER A 742 -5.55 3.05 13.36
C SER A 742 -4.65 4.19 12.87
N ASP A 743 -3.77 4.74 13.72
CA ASP A 743 -3.03 5.99 13.47
C ASP A 743 -1.65 5.76 12.83
N VAL A 744 -0.91 4.72 13.24
CA VAL A 744 0.32 4.24 12.55
C VAL A 744 0.52 2.73 12.82
N LEU A 745 0.54 1.89 11.77
CA LEU A 745 0.72 0.42 11.87
C LEU A 745 2.03 -0.01 12.58
N LEU A 746 2.99 0.91 12.74
CA LEU A 746 4.30 0.69 13.38
C LEU A 746 4.30 0.92 14.90
N ASN A 747 3.23 1.45 15.49
CA ASN A 747 3.21 1.86 16.90
C ASN A 747 3.10 0.70 17.91
N LYS A 748 2.93 -0.57 17.48
CA LYS A 748 2.72 -1.72 18.37
C LYS A 748 3.42 -3.01 17.87
N PRO A 749 4.77 -3.12 17.97
CA PRO A 749 5.51 -4.32 17.54
C PRO A 749 4.99 -5.63 18.14
N TYR A 750 4.43 -5.59 19.36
CA TYR A 750 3.84 -6.76 20.01
C TYR A 750 2.66 -7.36 19.22
N ALA A 751 1.81 -6.53 18.59
CA ALA A 751 0.64 -6.98 17.85
C ALA A 751 1.03 -7.71 16.56
N PHE A 752 2.11 -7.25 15.91
CA PHE A 752 2.70 -7.94 14.78
C PHE A 752 3.25 -9.31 15.17
N MET A 753 4.01 -9.39 16.26
CA MET A 753 4.54 -10.65 16.78
C MET A 753 3.43 -11.61 17.21
N ALA A 754 2.37 -11.09 17.85
CA ALA A 754 1.18 -11.87 18.20
C ALA A 754 0.49 -12.45 16.95
N SER A 755 0.35 -11.65 15.88
CA SER A 755 -0.20 -12.10 14.59
C SER A 755 0.65 -13.21 13.94
N LYS A 756 1.98 -13.05 13.94
CA LYS A 756 2.91 -14.07 13.44
C LYS A 756 2.82 -15.36 14.26
N ASN A 757 2.68 -15.25 15.58
CA ASN A 757 2.49 -16.39 16.47
C ASN A 757 1.12 -17.07 16.26
N ALA A 758 0.06 -16.31 16.01
CA ALA A 758 -1.27 -16.85 15.70
C ALA A 758 -1.22 -17.71 14.42
N LEU A 759 -0.57 -17.20 13.37
CA LEU A 759 -0.32 -17.95 12.14
C LEU A 759 0.52 -19.21 12.36
N ARG A 760 1.65 -19.12 13.07
CA ARG A 760 2.48 -20.29 13.41
C ARG A 760 1.67 -21.34 14.18
N SER A 761 0.82 -20.90 15.10
CA SER A 761 -0.08 -21.77 15.85
C SER A 761 -1.10 -22.46 14.92
N ALA A 762 -1.69 -21.72 13.97
CA ALA A 762 -2.61 -22.26 12.97
C ALA A 762 -1.95 -23.28 12.05
N ILE A 763 -0.75 -22.99 11.56
CA ILE A 763 0.03 -23.90 10.71
C ILE A 763 0.32 -25.22 11.43
N LYS A 764 0.71 -25.15 12.71
CA LYS A 764 0.93 -26.34 13.53
C LYS A 764 -0.35 -27.17 13.69
N ARG A 765 -1.51 -26.54 13.93
CA ARG A 765 -2.81 -27.23 14.03
C ARG A 765 -3.24 -27.87 12.71
N ARG A 766 -3.04 -27.15 11.60
CA ARG A 766 -3.37 -27.60 10.24
C ARG A 766 -2.36 -28.63 9.69
N LYS A 767 -1.25 -28.87 10.39
CA LYS A 767 -0.16 -29.78 9.98
C LYS A 767 0.38 -29.44 8.60
N LEU A 768 0.52 -28.15 8.32
CA LEU A 768 1.07 -27.66 7.05
C LEU A 768 2.59 -27.59 7.14
N ASP A 769 3.25 -28.04 6.08
CA ASP A 769 4.71 -27.95 5.91
C ASP A 769 5.08 -26.62 5.24
N VAL A 770 5.08 -25.55 6.03
CA VAL A 770 5.28 -24.18 5.56
C VAL A 770 6.12 -23.36 6.54
N GLU A 771 6.86 -22.40 6.02
CA GLU A 771 7.54 -21.38 6.80
C GLU A 771 6.72 -20.08 6.85
N VAL A 772 6.57 -19.49 8.04
CA VAL A 772 5.92 -18.17 8.22
C VAL A 772 6.97 -17.09 8.13
N MET A 773 6.98 -16.39 6.99
CA MET A 773 7.85 -15.26 6.71
C MET A 773 7.08 -13.94 6.77
N ASP A 774 7.81 -12.85 6.92
CA ASP A 774 7.25 -11.51 6.76
C ASP A 774 6.92 -11.26 5.29
N GLY A 775 5.81 -10.59 5.03
CA GLY A 775 5.33 -10.28 3.68
C GLY A 775 5.99 -9.03 3.09
N LEU A 776 5.61 -8.68 1.86
CA LEU A 776 6.12 -7.50 1.14
C LEU A 776 5.49 -6.17 1.61
N PHE A 777 4.64 -6.20 2.63
CA PHE A 777 3.95 -5.03 3.18
C PHE A 777 3.95 -5.11 4.72
N PRO A 778 4.03 -3.98 5.44
CA PRO A 778 4.00 -3.99 6.91
C PRO A 778 2.78 -4.73 7.46
N ASN A 779 2.99 -5.52 8.52
CA ASN A 779 1.96 -6.36 9.14
C ASN A 779 1.28 -7.36 8.19
N SER A 780 2.01 -7.84 7.19
CA SER A 780 1.60 -8.95 6.32
C SER A 780 2.58 -10.11 6.34
N PHE A 781 2.16 -11.26 5.80
CA PHE A 781 2.86 -12.52 5.90
C PHE A 781 2.93 -13.25 4.55
N ARG A 782 4.00 -14.03 4.36
CA ARG A 782 4.11 -15.07 3.34
C ARG A 782 4.17 -16.42 4.04
N LEU A 783 3.26 -17.31 3.67
CA LEU A 783 3.37 -18.72 4.00
C LEU A 783 4.14 -19.40 2.86
N LYS A 784 5.46 -19.58 3.04
CA LYS A 784 6.33 -20.21 2.05
C LYS A 784 6.18 -21.73 2.18
N TYR A 785 5.45 -22.34 1.26
CA TYR A 785 5.22 -23.79 1.27
C TYR A 785 6.47 -24.55 0.86
N ASN A 786 6.85 -25.57 1.61
CA ASN A 786 7.97 -26.42 1.20
C ASN A 786 7.58 -27.20 -0.06
N ILE A 787 8.45 -27.17 -1.08
CA ILE A 787 8.22 -27.88 -2.34
C ILE A 787 8.33 -29.38 -2.09
N ILE A 788 7.29 -30.12 -2.46
CA ILE A 788 7.25 -31.57 -2.26
C ILE A 788 8.16 -32.24 -3.30
N LYS A 789 9.30 -32.80 -2.83
CA LYS A 789 10.34 -33.44 -3.66
C LYS A 789 11.05 -32.41 -4.56
N ASN A 790 11.03 -32.62 -5.87
CA ASN A 790 11.59 -31.72 -6.89
C ASN A 790 10.88 -32.03 -8.21
N PRO A 791 9.58 -31.74 -8.36
CA PRO A 791 8.80 -32.18 -9.50
C PRO A 791 9.22 -31.45 -10.79
N LYS A 792 9.14 -32.15 -11.93
CA LYS A 792 9.42 -31.53 -13.22
C LYS A 792 8.33 -30.51 -13.58
N VAL A 793 8.75 -29.31 -13.98
CA VAL A 793 7.87 -28.26 -14.53
C VAL A 793 8.14 -28.12 -16.03
N SER A 794 7.11 -28.23 -16.87
CA SER A 794 7.26 -27.99 -18.31
C SER A 794 6.75 -26.60 -18.68
N ILE A 795 7.66 -25.76 -19.14
CA ILE A 795 7.39 -24.40 -19.61
C ILE A 795 7.03 -24.47 -21.09
N ILE A 796 5.82 -24.05 -21.45
CA ILE A 796 5.30 -24.08 -22.81
C ILE A 796 5.38 -22.68 -23.40
N ILE A 797 6.10 -22.52 -24.52
CA ILE A 797 6.31 -21.23 -25.19
C ILE A 797 5.88 -21.31 -26.66
N PRO A 798 4.63 -20.93 -26.99
CA PRO A 798 4.19 -20.74 -28.37
C PRO A 798 4.99 -19.62 -29.04
N THR A 799 5.58 -19.88 -30.22
CA THR A 799 6.42 -18.92 -30.91
C THR A 799 6.16 -18.90 -32.41
N LYS A 800 6.31 -17.72 -33.02
CA LYS A 800 6.41 -17.55 -34.47
C LYS A 800 7.35 -16.40 -34.79
N ASP A 801 8.46 -16.71 -35.45
CA ASP A 801 9.49 -15.76 -35.89
C ASP A 801 10.00 -14.84 -34.76
N LYS A 802 10.67 -13.72 -35.11
CA LYS A 802 11.16 -12.71 -34.16
C LYS A 802 12.11 -13.29 -33.10
N VAL A 803 13.17 -13.92 -33.59
CA VAL A 803 14.17 -14.64 -32.79
C VAL A 803 14.69 -13.85 -31.57
N ASP A 804 14.85 -12.53 -31.67
CA ASP A 804 15.37 -11.70 -30.57
C ASP A 804 14.45 -11.71 -29.34
N ILE A 805 13.13 -11.73 -29.57
CA ILE A 805 12.12 -11.81 -28.50
C ILE A 805 12.22 -13.15 -27.79
N LEU A 806 12.16 -14.25 -28.55
CA LEU A 806 12.28 -15.60 -28.00
C LEU A 806 13.62 -15.79 -27.28
N LYS A 807 14.72 -15.29 -27.86
CA LYS A 807 16.06 -15.40 -27.31
C LYS A 807 16.18 -14.68 -25.97
N ASN A 808 15.60 -13.49 -25.84
CA ASN A 808 15.56 -12.78 -24.56
C ASN A 808 14.78 -13.56 -23.50
N CYS A 809 13.61 -14.10 -23.87
CA CYS A 809 12.81 -14.94 -22.96
C CYS A 809 13.59 -16.17 -22.49
N VAL A 810 14.07 -17.00 -23.41
CA VAL A 810 14.81 -18.23 -23.10
C VAL A 810 16.08 -17.95 -22.30
N ASN A 811 16.86 -16.93 -22.67
CA ASN A 811 18.06 -16.54 -21.93
C ASN A 811 17.73 -16.07 -20.51
N SER A 812 16.65 -15.30 -20.32
CA SER A 812 16.24 -14.86 -18.99
C SER A 812 15.87 -16.04 -18.09
N ILE A 813 15.20 -17.07 -18.63
CA ILE A 813 14.90 -18.31 -17.90
C ILE A 813 16.19 -18.99 -17.45
N PHE A 814 17.16 -19.20 -18.33
CA PHE A 814 18.42 -19.86 -17.97
C PHE A 814 19.28 -19.09 -16.98
N THR A 815 19.35 -17.77 -17.12
CA THR A 815 20.28 -16.93 -16.35
C THR A 815 19.72 -16.51 -15.00
N ARG A 816 18.39 -16.48 -14.82
CA ARG A 816 17.75 -15.98 -13.60
C ARG A 816 17.11 -17.07 -12.75
N THR A 817 16.69 -18.20 -13.32
CA THR A 817 15.89 -19.20 -12.58
C THR A 817 16.76 -20.08 -11.67
N ASN A 818 16.41 -20.13 -10.38
CA ASN A 818 17.09 -21.00 -9.40
C ASN A 818 16.49 -22.41 -9.29
N TYR A 819 15.25 -22.62 -9.74
CA TYR A 819 14.64 -23.95 -9.77
C TYR A 819 15.28 -24.80 -10.88
N SER A 820 15.75 -26.00 -10.55
CA SER A 820 16.60 -26.77 -11.48
C SER A 820 15.84 -27.75 -12.37
N ASN A 821 14.72 -28.34 -11.88
CA ASN A 821 14.01 -29.41 -12.58
C ASN A 821 12.87 -28.87 -13.48
N TYR A 822 13.25 -28.21 -14.57
CA TYR A 822 12.32 -27.75 -15.58
C TYR A 822 12.77 -28.15 -16.99
N GLU A 823 11.82 -28.20 -17.91
CA GLU A 823 12.06 -28.24 -19.35
C GLU A 823 11.33 -27.07 -20.04
N ILE A 824 11.80 -26.70 -21.23
CA ILE A 824 11.18 -25.70 -22.09
C ILE A 824 10.71 -26.41 -23.36
N LEU A 825 9.41 -26.41 -23.59
CA LEU A 825 8.77 -26.84 -24.83
C LEU A 825 8.45 -25.61 -25.68
N ILE A 826 9.24 -25.38 -26.72
CA ILE A 826 8.97 -24.33 -27.71
C ILE A 826 8.04 -24.92 -28.76
N VAL A 827 6.88 -24.29 -28.96
CA VAL A 827 5.90 -24.73 -29.95
C VAL A 827 5.96 -23.77 -31.14
N ASP A 828 6.64 -24.20 -32.20
CA ASP A 828 6.76 -23.41 -33.42
C ASP A 828 5.43 -23.39 -34.19
N ASN A 829 4.87 -22.20 -34.39
CA ASN A 829 3.68 -21.99 -35.19
C ASN A 829 4.01 -21.43 -36.58
N GLN A 830 4.63 -22.27 -37.41
CA GLN A 830 4.94 -21.98 -38.81
C GLN A 830 5.88 -20.77 -38.96
N SER A 831 6.99 -20.73 -38.22
CA SER A 831 8.05 -19.74 -38.45
C SER A 831 8.59 -19.84 -39.88
N LYS A 832 9.09 -18.72 -40.41
CA LYS A 832 9.61 -18.60 -41.78
C LYS A 832 11.00 -17.98 -41.85
N GLU A 833 11.40 -17.24 -40.81
CA GLU A 833 12.67 -16.53 -40.78
C GLU A 833 13.84 -17.50 -40.58
N LYS A 834 14.85 -17.40 -41.46
CA LYS A 834 16.07 -18.22 -41.37
C LYS A 834 16.79 -18.05 -40.03
N ALA A 835 16.73 -16.85 -39.44
CA ALA A 835 17.34 -16.56 -38.15
C ALA A 835 16.69 -17.37 -37.01
N THR A 836 15.38 -17.60 -37.07
CA THR A 836 14.65 -18.42 -36.10
C THR A 836 15.11 -19.87 -36.14
N PHE A 837 15.17 -20.47 -37.35
CA PHE A 837 15.63 -21.86 -37.51
C PHE A 837 17.09 -22.04 -37.09
N LYS A 838 17.96 -21.07 -37.40
CA LYS A 838 19.35 -21.10 -36.91
C LYS A 838 19.42 -21.12 -35.38
N TYR A 839 18.58 -20.34 -34.71
CA TYR A 839 18.53 -20.33 -33.25
C TYR A 839 17.94 -21.63 -32.69
N TYR A 840 16.98 -22.25 -33.37
CA TYR A 840 16.48 -23.59 -33.00
C TYR A 840 17.59 -24.64 -32.99
N GLU A 841 18.44 -24.66 -34.03
CA GLU A 841 19.62 -25.55 -34.06
C GLU A 841 20.61 -25.28 -32.90
N GLU A 842 20.70 -24.04 -32.42
CA GLU A 842 21.49 -23.70 -31.22
C GLU A 842 20.83 -24.20 -29.94
N LEU A 843 19.50 -24.07 -29.83
CA LEU A 843 18.72 -24.45 -28.66
C LEU A 843 18.60 -25.97 -28.47
N GLU A 844 18.47 -26.74 -29.55
CA GLU A 844 18.34 -28.21 -29.50
C GLU A 844 19.57 -28.90 -28.90
N LYS A 845 20.72 -28.21 -28.83
CA LYS A 845 21.92 -28.69 -28.12
C LYS A 845 21.73 -28.76 -26.60
N ASN A 846 20.75 -28.04 -26.06
CA ASN A 846 20.43 -28.03 -24.64
C ASN A 846 19.37 -29.09 -24.33
N SER A 847 19.71 -30.07 -23.50
CA SER A 847 18.80 -31.17 -23.13
C SER A 847 17.54 -30.75 -22.39
N LYS A 848 17.47 -29.51 -21.88
CA LYS A 848 16.25 -28.94 -21.28
C LYS A 848 15.26 -28.40 -22.31
N ILE A 849 15.63 -28.27 -23.59
CA ILE A 849 14.77 -27.69 -24.61
C ILE A 849 14.28 -28.77 -25.55
N LYS A 850 12.98 -28.73 -25.84
CA LYS A 850 12.35 -29.49 -26.91
C LYS A 850 11.60 -28.52 -27.81
N ILE A 851 11.74 -28.69 -29.12
CA ILE A 851 11.03 -27.89 -30.12
C ILE A 851 10.03 -28.81 -30.81
N VAL A 852 8.77 -28.38 -30.89
CA VAL A 852 7.70 -29.12 -31.58
C VAL A 852 7.02 -28.21 -32.59
N ASN A 853 6.76 -28.75 -33.78
CA ASN A 853 6.16 -28.01 -34.87
C ASN A 853 4.64 -28.15 -34.84
N TYR A 854 3.92 -27.03 -34.84
CA TYR A 854 2.47 -26.96 -34.95
C TYR A 854 2.07 -26.32 -36.29
N GLN A 855 1.70 -27.17 -37.25
CA GLN A 855 1.52 -26.82 -38.66
C GLN A 855 0.10 -26.35 -39.02
N GLN A 856 -0.65 -25.78 -38.07
CA GLN A 856 -1.99 -25.23 -38.30
C GLN A 856 -2.01 -23.70 -38.11
N PRO A 857 -3.07 -22.99 -38.56
CA PRO A 857 -3.22 -21.55 -38.30
C PRO A 857 -3.12 -21.22 -36.80
N PHE A 858 -2.68 -19.99 -36.50
CA PHE A 858 -2.51 -19.55 -35.12
C PHE A 858 -3.84 -19.59 -34.36
N ASN A 859 -3.87 -20.37 -33.29
CA ASN A 859 -4.90 -20.36 -32.27
C ASN A 859 -4.20 -20.67 -30.94
N PHE A 860 -4.14 -19.69 -30.03
CA PHE A 860 -3.42 -19.84 -28.76
C PHE A 860 -3.93 -21.04 -27.96
N SER A 861 -5.25 -21.21 -27.90
CA SER A 861 -5.89 -22.30 -27.17
C SER A 861 -5.53 -23.67 -27.75
N THR A 862 -5.69 -23.87 -29.06
CA THR A 862 -5.37 -25.15 -29.70
C THR A 862 -3.88 -25.48 -29.62
N ILE A 863 -2.99 -24.48 -29.79
CA ILE A 863 -1.53 -24.67 -29.68
C ILE A 863 -1.15 -25.17 -28.28
N ASN A 864 -1.70 -24.55 -27.24
CA ASN A 864 -1.41 -24.93 -25.86
C ASN A 864 -2.04 -26.28 -25.49
N ASN A 865 -3.25 -26.60 -25.96
CA ASN A 865 -3.86 -27.92 -25.80
C ASN A 865 -2.99 -29.01 -26.42
N PHE A 866 -2.53 -28.80 -27.66
CA PHE A 866 -1.60 -29.69 -28.35
C PHE A 866 -0.31 -29.89 -27.56
N ALA A 867 0.29 -28.80 -27.07
CA ALA A 867 1.52 -28.84 -26.30
C ALA A 867 1.38 -29.70 -25.03
N VAL A 868 0.33 -29.47 -24.24
CA VAL A 868 0.05 -30.21 -23.01
C VAL A 868 -0.16 -31.71 -23.27
N SER A 869 -0.83 -32.06 -24.38
CA SER A 869 -1.04 -33.47 -24.77
C SER A 869 0.27 -34.25 -24.99
N SER A 870 1.37 -33.55 -25.26
CA SER A 870 2.69 -34.13 -25.56
C SER A 870 3.65 -34.20 -24.35
N LEU A 871 3.20 -33.75 -23.19
CA LEU A 871 4.01 -33.62 -21.97
C LEU A 871 3.60 -34.65 -20.91
N ASP A 872 4.58 -35.23 -20.22
CA ASP A 872 4.34 -36.18 -19.11
C ASP A 872 4.58 -35.55 -17.72
N SER A 873 4.86 -34.25 -17.67
CA SER A 873 5.11 -33.55 -16.41
C SER A 873 3.85 -33.35 -15.59
N LYS A 874 4.02 -33.31 -14.27
CA LYS A 874 2.91 -33.07 -13.34
C LYS A 874 2.45 -31.60 -13.37
N TYR A 875 3.38 -30.68 -13.57
CA TYR A 875 3.11 -29.23 -13.56
C TYR A 875 3.46 -28.66 -14.92
N ILE A 876 2.51 -27.89 -15.45
CA ILE A 876 2.63 -27.17 -16.71
C ILE A 876 2.66 -25.67 -16.41
N LEU A 877 3.43 -24.93 -17.20
CA LEU A 877 3.55 -23.48 -17.11
C LEU A 877 3.39 -22.89 -18.50
N PHE A 878 2.30 -22.16 -18.74
CA PHE A 878 2.10 -21.39 -19.96
C PHE A 878 2.88 -20.08 -19.86
N LEU A 879 3.72 -19.80 -20.86
CA LEU A 879 4.58 -18.62 -20.90
C LEU A 879 4.58 -18.01 -22.30
N ASN A 880 4.26 -16.73 -22.40
CA ASN A 880 4.41 -16.02 -23.68
C ASN A 880 5.88 -15.84 -24.05
N ASN A 881 6.17 -15.76 -25.35
CA ASN A 881 7.54 -15.63 -25.85
C ASN A 881 8.16 -14.24 -25.59
N ASP A 882 7.37 -13.23 -25.23
CA ASP A 882 7.77 -11.85 -24.92
C ASP A 882 7.83 -11.54 -23.41
N ILE A 883 8.02 -12.59 -22.60
CA ILE A 883 8.25 -12.51 -21.16
C ILE A 883 9.76 -12.46 -20.86
N GLU A 884 10.13 -11.70 -19.83
CA GLU A 884 11.48 -11.67 -19.28
C GLU A 884 11.45 -11.90 -17.76
N VAL A 885 12.20 -12.90 -17.29
CA VAL A 885 12.25 -13.27 -15.87
C VAL A 885 13.04 -12.22 -15.06
N ILE A 886 12.43 -11.72 -13.99
CA ILE A 886 13.08 -10.78 -13.05
C ILE A 886 13.49 -11.51 -11.76
N SER A 887 12.54 -12.21 -11.15
CA SER A 887 12.72 -12.87 -9.85
C SER A 887 13.28 -14.28 -10.00
N SER A 888 14.34 -14.61 -9.26
CA SER A 888 15.02 -15.91 -9.39
C SER A 888 14.22 -17.09 -8.83
N GLU A 889 13.34 -16.82 -7.86
CA GLU A 889 12.46 -17.80 -7.24
C GLU A 889 11.10 -17.96 -7.96
N TRP A 890 10.87 -17.34 -9.12
CA TRP A 890 9.53 -17.28 -9.74
C TRP A 890 8.83 -18.64 -9.90
N ILE A 891 9.54 -19.68 -10.39
CA ILE A 891 8.98 -21.04 -10.49
C ILE A 891 8.64 -21.59 -9.10
N THR A 892 9.56 -21.45 -8.14
CA THR A 892 9.35 -21.93 -6.76
C THR A 892 8.15 -21.24 -6.12
N ALA A 893 8.04 -19.91 -6.26
CA ALA A 893 6.95 -19.11 -5.72
C ALA A 893 5.58 -19.48 -6.32
N MET A 894 5.52 -19.87 -7.59
CA MET A 894 4.28 -20.38 -8.20
C MET A 894 4.00 -21.83 -7.77
N LEU A 895 5.04 -22.66 -7.69
CA LEU A 895 4.92 -24.08 -7.34
C LEU A 895 4.51 -24.31 -5.88
N GLU A 896 4.90 -23.40 -4.97
CA GLU A 896 4.41 -23.30 -3.57
C GLU A 896 2.89 -23.44 -3.51
N HIS A 897 2.19 -22.79 -4.45
CA HIS A 897 0.74 -22.78 -4.50
C HIS A 897 0.17 -23.84 -5.45
N ALA A 898 0.76 -24.08 -6.61
CA ALA A 898 0.24 -25.03 -7.60
C ALA A 898 0.18 -26.47 -7.08
N GLN A 899 1.05 -26.83 -6.12
CA GLN A 899 1.06 -28.15 -5.49
C GLN A 899 -0.12 -28.39 -4.53
N ARG A 900 -0.79 -27.33 -4.06
CA ARG A 900 -1.90 -27.43 -3.11
C ARG A 900 -3.14 -27.98 -3.81
N LYS A 901 -3.76 -29.00 -3.22
CA LYS A 901 -4.87 -29.73 -3.86
C LYS A 901 -6.06 -28.83 -4.19
N GLU A 902 -6.35 -27.87 -3.32
CA GLU A 902 -7.43 -26.90 -3.47
C GLU A 902 -7.15 -25.80 -4.49
N VAL A 903 -5.90 -25.64 -4.96
CA VAL A 903 -5.51 -24.63 -5.96
C VAL A 903 -5.53 -25.27 -7.35
N GLY A 904 -6.16 -24.59 -8.31
CA GLY A 904 -6.28 -25.04 -9.69
C GLY A 904 -5.37 -24.31 -10.67
N ALA A 905 -5.06 -23.02 -10.43
CA ALA A 905 -4.07 -22.28 -11.21
C ALA A 905 -3.40 -21.16 -10.38
N VAL A 906 -2.20 -20.78 -10.78
CA VAL A 906 -1.37 -19.75 -10.15
C VAL A 906 -0.87 -18.75 -11.18
N GLY A 907 -1.06 -17.46 -10.92
CA GLY A 907 -0.58 -16.35 -11.76
C GLY A 907 0.55 -15.57 -11.11
N ALA A 908 1.46 -15.09 -11.96
CA ALA A 908 2.56 -14.23 -11.58
C ALA A 908 2.17 -12.74 -11.56
N LYS A 909 3.01 -11.90 -10.95
CA LYS A 909 2.96 -10.44 -11.11
C LYS A 909 3.69 -10.05 -12.38
N LEU A 910 2.97 -9.51 -13.35
CA LEU A 910 3.54 -9.05 -14.62
C LEU A 910 3.64 -7.53 -14.66
N ILE A 911 4.77 -7.06 -15.15
CA ILE A 911 5.15 -5.65 -15.15
C ILE A 911 5.45 -5.23 -16.59
N TYR A 912 5.00 -4.05 -16.98
CA TYR A 912 5.40 -3.42 -18.23
C TYR A 912 6.85 -2.93 -18.18
N HIS A 913 7.48 -2.74 -19.34
CA HIS A 913 8.85 -2.22 -19.44
C HIS A 913 9.03 -0.83 -18.78
N ASN A 914 7.95 -0.06 -18.59
CA ASN A 914 7.96 1.24 -17.91
C ASN A 914 7.81 1.14 -16.38
N ASN A 915 7.99 -0.06 -15.79
CA ASN A 915 7.82 -0.33 -14.36
C ASN A 915 6.42 -0.03 -13.81
N THR A 916 5.39 -0.25 -14.62
CA THR A 916 4.00 -0.25 -14.18
C THR A 916 3.40 -1.65 -14.21
N ILE A 917 2.37 -1.90 -13.41
CA ILE A 917 1.68 -3.19 -13.33
C ILE A 917 0.94 -3.46 -14.64
N GLN A 918 1.13 -4.67 -15.17
CA GLN A 918 0.34 -5.22 -16.28
C GLN A 918 -0.68 -6.23 -15.77
N HIS A 919 -0.30 -7.09 -14.82
CA HIS A 919 -1.18 -8.11 -14.26
C HIS A 919 -0.89 -8.35 -12.79
N ALA A 920 -1.96 -8.35 -11.99
CA ALA A 920 -1.96 -8.78 -10.60
C ALA A 920 -3.27 -9.55 -10.28
N GLY A 921 -3.66 -10.45 -11.19
CA GLY A 921 -5.01 -11.02 -11.24
C GLY A 921 -5.91 -10.34 -12.28
N VAL A 922 -6.99 -11.02 -12.64
CA VAL A 922 -8.06 -10.51 -13.52
C VAL A 922 -9.34 -10.41 -12.70
N VAL A 923 -9.99 -9.24 -12.79
CA VAL A 923 -11.34 -9.00 -12.25
C VAL A 923 -12.34 -9.27 -13.36
N ILE A 924 -13.35 -10.11 -13.12
CA ILE A 924 -14.42 -10.38 -14.09
C ILE A 924 -15.48 -9.28 -14.04
N GLY A 925 -16.05 -8.94 -15.20
CA GLY A 925 -17.07 -7.91 -15.34
C GLY A 925 -16.57 -6.47 -15.24
N ILE A 926 -15.25 -6.26 -15.18
CA ILE A 926 -14.61 -4.93 -15.26
C ILE A 926 -14.23 -4.62 -16.71
N VAL A 927 -14.32 -3.33 -17.08
CA VAL A 927 -13.99 -2.73 -18.38
C VAL A 927 -14.62 -3.40 -19.62
N GLY A 928 -14.64 -2.69 -20.75
CA GLY A 928 -15.21 -3.19 -22.01
C GLY A 928 -16.73 -2.99 -22.13
N ASN A 929 -17.25 -3.18 -23.34
CA ASN A 929 -18.68 -3.06 -23.64
C ASN A 929 -19.10 -4.09 -24.71
N PRO A 930 -19.81 -5.18 -24.34
CA PRO A 930 -20.20 -5.55 -22.98
C PRO A 930 -18.98 -5.92 -22.10
N PRO A 931 -19.07 -5.77 -20.76
CA PRO A 931 -17.96 -6.04 -19.87
C PRO A 931 -17.68 -7.54 -19.71
N VAL A 932 -16.40 -7.91 -19.68
CA VAL A 932 -15.95 -9.31 -19.57
C VAL A 932 -14.92 -9.47 -18.46
N GLY A 933 -13.79 -8.76 -18.53
CA GLY A 933 -12.75 -8.79 -17.52
C GLY A 933 -11.52 -7.96 -17.91
N GLY A 934 -10.75 -7.58 -16.90
CA GLY A 934 -9.60 -6.68 -17.01
C GLY A 934 -8.58 -6.95 -15.91
N HIS A 935 -7.37 -6.44 -16.10
CA HIS A 935 -6.24 -6.71 -15.22
C HIS A 935 -6.28 -5.79 -13.99
N ALA A 936 -6.25 -6.37 -12.80
CA ALA A 936 -6.26 -5.61 -11.55
C ALA A 936 -5.04 -4.69 -11.46
N HIS A 937 -5.26 -3.43 -11.02
CA HIS A 937 -4.23 -2.40 -10.80
C HIS A 937 -3.39 -2.05 -12.02
N ARG A 938 -3.92 -2.27 -13.23
CA ARG A 938 -3.18 -1.94 -14.46
C ARG A 938 -2.67 -0.50 -14.43
N HIS A 939 -1.42 -0.31 -14.86
CA HIS A 939 -0.69 0.96 -14.87
C HIS A 939 -0.28 1.53 -13.51
N PHE A 940 -0.56 0.86 -12.38
CA PHE A 940 -0.01 1.28 -11.09
C PHE A 940 1.52 1.18 -11.11
N PRO A 941 2.26 2.04 -10.38
CA PRO A 941 3.70 1.85 -10.21
C PRO A 941 4.01 0.48 -9.62
N LYS A 942 5.09 -0.18 -10.08
CA LYS A 942 5.54 -1.51 -9.58
C LYS A 942 5.61 -1.60 -8.05
N GLU A 943 6.07 -0.53 -7.42
CA GLU A 943 6.27 -0.44 -5.97
C GLU A 943 5.02 -0.07 -5.18
N SER A 944 3.93 0.29 -5.86
CA SER A 944 2.67 0.59 -5.20
C SER A 944 2.21 -0.61 -4.36
N PRO A 945 1.73 -0.38 -3.13
CA PRO A 945 1.05 -1.43 -2.37
C PRO A 945 -0.28 -1.84 -3.02
N GLY A 946 -0.82 -1.00 -3.93
CA GLY A 946 -2.15 -1.20 -4.52
C GLY A 946 -3.26 -0.97 -3.50
N TYR A 947 -4.48 -1.32 -3.90
CA TYR A 947 -5.66 -1.23 -3.03
C TYR A 947 -5.49 -2.14 -1.81
N PHE A 948 -5.38 -1.57 -0.61
CA PHE A 948 -5.17 -2.29 0.66
C PHE A 948 -4.06 -3.36 0.60
N GLY A 949 -2.92 -3.06 -0.02
CA GLY A 949 -1.77 -3.95 -0.03
C GLY A 949 -1.88 -5.13 -1.00
N ARG A 950 -2.95 -5.25 -1.79
CA ARG A 950 -3.20 -6.40 -2.68
C ARG A 950 -2.08 -6.67 -3.71
N LEU A 951 -1.29 -5.67 -4.10
CA LEU A 951 -0.12 -5.90 -4.98
C LEU A 951 1.07 -6.57 -4.27
N LYS A 952 1.01 -6.69 -2.95
CA LYS A 952 2.06 -7.18 -2.05
C LYS A 952 1.60 -8.39 -1.22
N HIS A 953 0.35 -8.83 -1.37
CA HIS A 953 -0.23 -10.00 -0.71
C HIS A 953 -0.45 -11.15 -1.70
N ILE A 954 -0.40 -12.38 -1.20
CA ILE A 954 -0.92 -13.54 -1.94
C ILE A 954 -2.44 -13.45 -1.85
N ASP A 955 -3.13 -13.63 -2.98
CA ASP A 955 -4.57 -13.39 -3.04
C ASP A 955 -5.28 -14.45 -3.88
N ASN A 956 -6.54 -14.70 -3.55
CA ASN A 956 -7.44 -15.42 -4.43
C ASN A 956 -8.09 -14.46 -5.42
N VAL A 957 -8.06 -14.82 -6.69
CA VAL A 957 -8.59 -14.00 -7.79
C VAL A 957 -9.52 -14.81 -8.68
N SER A 958 -10.26 -14.15 -9.57
CA SER A 958 -11.21 -14.87 -10.43
C SER A 958 -10.57 -15.47 -11.66
N ALA A 959 -9.55 -14.82 -12.20
CA ALA A 959 -8.69 -15.40 -13.21
C ALA A 959 -7.28 -14.84 -13.13
N VAL A 960 -6.34 -15.55 -13.75
CA VAL A 960 -4.97 -15.10 -13.99
C VAL A 960 -4.65 -15.25 -15.47
N THR A 961 -3.71 -14.48 -16.00
CA THR A 961 -3.43 -14.53 -17.43
C THR A 961 -2.51 -15.68 -17.81
N ALA A 962 -2.75 -16.30 -18.97
CA ALA A 962 -1.89 -17.34 -19.53
C ALA A 962 -0.54 -16.83 -20.05
N ALA A 963 -0.28 -15.52 -20.00
CA ALA A 963 1.05 -14.97 -20.29
C ALA A 963 2.13 -15.50 -19.33
N CYS A 964 1.76 -15.80 -18.08
CA CYS A 964 2.55 -16.60 -17.15
C CYS A 964 1.60 -17.28 -16.12
N MET A 965 1.22 -18.52 -16.39
CA MET A 965 0.28 -19.29 -15.57
C MET A 965 0.83 -20.69 -15.30
N MET A 966 0.84 -21.10 -14.03
CA MET A 966 1.21 -22.47 -13.62
C MET A 966 0.00 -23.21 -13.07
N LEU A 967 -0.12 -24.49 -13.42
CA LEU A 967 -1.16 -25.38 -12.91
C LEU A 967 -0.71 -26.84 -12.97
N ARG A 968 -1.45 -27.71 -12.29
CA ARG A 968 -1.28 -29.15 -12.44
C ARG A 968 -1.90 -29.62 -13.75
N LYS A 969 -1.23 -30.56 -14.41
CA LYS A 969 -1.72 -31.16 -15.64
C LYS A 969 -3.07 -31.88 -15.43
N ASP A 970 -3.24 -32.56 -14.30
CA ASP A 970 -4.49 -33.27 -13.97
C ASP A 970 -5.70 -32.34 -13.90
N VAL A 971 -5.56 -31.15 -13.30
CA VAL A 971 -6.62 -30.12 -13.26
C VAL A 971 -6.91 -29.58 -14.66
N PHE A 972 -5.88 -29.32 -15.47
CA PHE A 972 -6.07 -28.85 -16.84
C PHE A 972 -6.88 -29.86 -17.68
N GLU A 973 -6.56 -31.15 -17.56
CA GLU A 973 -7.29 -32.23 -18.23
C GLU A 973 -8.72 -32.39 -17.67
N GLU A 974 -8.91 -32.28 -16.35
CA GLU A 974 -10.22 -32.38 -15.68
C GLU A 974 -11.23 -31.34 -16.20
N VAL A 975 -10.76 -30.12 -16.49
CA VAL A 975 -11.60 -29.00 -16.96
C VAL A 975 -11.68 -28.92 -18.49
N GLY A 976 -11.05 -29.84 -19.21
CA GLY A 976 -11.07 -29.91 -20.67
C GLY A 976 -10.17 -28.89 -21.37
N GLY A 977 -9.10 -28.42 -20.73
CA GLY A 977 -8.09 -27.54 -21.32
C GLY A 977 -8.60 -26.15 -21.72
N PHE A 978 -7.93 -25.49 -22.66
CA PHE A 978 -8.40 -24.21 -23.23
C PHE A 978 -9.55 -24.43 -24.23
N ASP A 979 -10.50 -23.49 -24.28
CA ASP A 979 -11.56 -23.50 -25.29
C ASP A 979 -11.06 -22.97 -26.63
N GLU A 980 -11.06 -23.84 -27.64
CA GLU A 980 -10.50 -23.54 -28.96
C GLU A 980 -11.30 -22.52 -29.78
N ASN A 981 -12.52 -22.16 -29.33
CA ASN A 981 -13.28 -21.05 -29.91
C ASN A 981 -12.72 -19.66 -29.51
N LEU A 982 -11.86 -19.61 -28.48
CA LEU A 982 -11.19 -18.41 -28.00
C LEU A 982 -9.73 -18.44 -28.46
N ALA A 983 -9.48 -17.98 -29.69
CA ALA A 983 -8.17 -18.09 -30.33
C ALA A 983 -7.13 -17.11 -29.75
N VAL A 984 -7.57 -15.95 -29.25
CA VAL A 984 -6.66 -14.86 -28.84
C VAL A 984 -7.01 -14.26 -27.48
N ALA A 985 -8.26 -13.82 -27.28
CA ALA A 985 -8.67 -13.16 -26.04
C ALA A 985 -9.53 -14.08 -25.16
N PHE A 986 -9.48 -13.85 -23.85
CA PHE A 986 -10.33 -14.48 -22.82
C PHE A 986 -10.22 -16.01 -22.68
N ASN A 987 -9.29 -16.67 -23.38
CA ASN A 987 -9.03 -18.11 -23.20
C ASN A 987 -8.58 -18.45 -21.77
N ASP A 988 -7.78 -17.58 -21.16
CA ASP A 988 -7.32 -17.66 -19.78
C ASP A 988 -8.44 -17.42 -18.77
N VAL A 989 -9.34 -16.45 -19.05
CA VAL A 989 -10.56 -16.22 -18.28
C VAL A 989 -11.47 -17.44 -18.33
N ASP A 990 -11.75 -17.99 -19.52
CA ASP A 990 -12.56 -19.21 -19.67
C ASP A 990 -11.95 -20.39 -18.89
N LEU A 991 -10.65 -20.64 -19.05
CA LEU A 991 -9.97 -21.72 -18.32
C LEU A 991 -10.11 -21.55 -16.80
N CYS A 992 -9.85 -20.34 -16.28
CA CYS A 992 -9.98 -20.07 -14.85
C CYS A 992 -11.42 -20.22 -14.35
N LEU A 993 -12.43 -19.82 -15.14
CA LEU A 993 -13.83 -20.00 -14.77
C LEU A 993 -14.23 -21.49 -14.74
N LYS A 994 -13.77 -22.32 -15.69
CA LYS A 994 -13.97 -23.78 -15.63
C LYS A 994 -13.30 -24.42 -14.42
N ILE A 995 -12.08 -23.99 -14.08
CA ILE A 995 -11.36 -24.42 -12.87
C ILE A 995 -12.16 -24.07 -11.61
N ARG A 996 -12.71 -22.86 -11.54
CA ARG A 996 -13.53 -22.42 -10.41
C ARG A 996 -14.87 -23.14 -10.31
N GLU A 997 -15.51 -23.50 -11.43
CA GLU A 997 -16.74 -24.32 -11.41
C GLU A 997 -16.52 -25.69 -10.75
N LYS A 998 -15.29 -26.23 -10.81
CA LYS A 998 -14.91 -27.46 -10.09
C LYS A 998 -14.60 -27.24 -8.60
N GLY A 999 -14.66 -26.00 -8.11
CA GLY A 999 -14.42 -25.64 -6.71
C GLY A 999 -12.95 -25.37 -6.38
N TYR A 1000 -12.06 -25.30 -7.36
CA TYR A 1000 -10.66 -24.93 -7.14
C TYR A 1000 -10.48 -23.41 -6.97
N LEU A 1001 -9.44 -23.03 -6.22
CA LEU A 1001 -8.98 -21.67 -6.06
C LEU A 1001 -8.03 -21.27 -7.20
N ILE A 1002 -8.10 -20.02 -7.63
CA ILE A 1002 -7.07 -19.39 -8.47
C ILE A 1002 -6.28 -18.45 -7.55
N VAL A 1003 -4.96 -18.55 -7.59
CA VAL A 1003 -4.06 -17.81 -6.70
C VAL A 1003 -3.18 -16.85 -7.51
N TYR A 1004 -3.10 -15.60 -7.07
CA TYR A 1004 -2.09 -14.65 -7.51
C TYR A 1004 -0.97 -14.60 -6.48
N THR A 1005 0.30 -14.66 -6.93
CA THR A 1005 1.46 -14.50 -6.05
C THR A 1005 2.33 -13.30 -6.48
N PRO A 1006 2.60 -12.34 -5.58
CA PRO A 1006 3.47 -11.20 -5.89
C PRO A 1006 4.96 -11.58 -5.85
N TYR A 1007 5.29 -12.81 -5.43
CA TYR A 1007 6.67 -13.31 -5.31
C TYR A 1007 7.22 -13.93 -6.60
N ALA A 1008 6.40 -14.05 -7.64
CA ALA A 1008 6.82 -14.33 -9.00
C ALA A 1008 6.67 -13.05 -9.83
N GLU A 1009 7.74 -12.24 -9.91
CA GLU A 1009 7.78 -11.03 -10.73
C GLU A 1009 8.49 -11.29 -12.07
N LEU A 1010 7.84 -10.87 -13.17
CA LEU A 1010 8.37 -10.93 -14.54
C LEU A 1010 7.97 -9.67 -15.33
N TYR A 1011 8.78 -9.30 -16.33
CA TYR A 1011 8.37 -8.32 -17.32
C TYR A 1011 7.56 -9.00 -18.43
N HIS A 1012 6.51 -8.32 -18.90
CA HIS A 1012 5.76 -8.69 -20.08
C HIS A 1012 5.81 -7.51 -21.05
N HIS A 1013 6.52 -7.69 -22.16
CA HIS A 1013 6.74 -6.62 -23.14
C HIS A 1013 5.53 -6.38 -24.06
N GLU A 1014 4.47 -7.20 -23.90
CA GLU A 1014 3.14 -7.19 -24.52
C GLU A 1014 3.05 -6.79 -26.00
N SER A 1015 2.51 -7.70 -26.82
CA SER A 1015 2.17 -7.45 -28.23
C SER A 1015 3.37 -7.11 -29.13
N LEU A 1016 4.62 -7.36 -28.68
CA LEU A 1016 5.80 -7.22 -29.54
C LEU A 1016 5.77 -8.19 -30.72
N SER A 1017 5.25 -9.40 -30.53
CA SER A 1017 5.15 -10.41 -31.59
C SER A 1017 3.88 -10.25 -32.44
N ARG A 1018 2.74 -9.90 -31.81
CA ARG A 1018 1.39 -9.88 -32.42
C ARG A 1018 0.94 -8.50 -32.96
N GLY A 1019 1.47 -7.40 -32.44
CA GLY A 1019 0.96 -6.04 -32.65
C GLY A 1019 -0.36 -5.76 -31.92
N TYR A 1020 -0.81 -4.50 -31.91
CA TYR A 1020 -2.04 -4.05 -31.24
C TYR A 1020 -3.33 -4.55 -31.94
N GLU A 1021 -4.48 -4.35 -31.31
CA GLU A 1021 -5.82 -4.67 -31.85
C GLU A 1021 -6.32 -3.55 -32.79
N ASP A 1022 -5.54 -3.27 -33.82
CA ASP A 1022 -5.68 -2.08 -34.66
C ASP A 1022 -6.33 -2.35 -36.03
N THR A 1023 -6.27 -3.58 -36.55
CA THR A 1023 -6.88 -3.92 -37.85
C THR A 1023 -8.37 -4.29 -37.75
N PRO A 1024 -9.18 -4.10 -38.82
CA PRO A 1024 -10.59 -4.47 -38.83
C PRO A 1024 -10.84 -5.95 -38.51
N GLU A 1025 -10.01 -6.86 -39.02
CA GLU A 1025 -10.14 -8.30 -38.83
C GLU A 1025 -9.88 -8.68 -37.37
N LYS A 1026 -8.87 -8.06 -36.74
CA LYS A 1026 -8.55 -8.24 -35.32
C LYS A 1026 -9.69 -7.77 -34.41
N LYS A 1027 -10.27 -6.60 -34.70
CA LYS A 1027 -11.44 -6.05 -33.99
C LYS A 1027 -12.69 -6.92 -34.17
N GLU A 1028 -12.92 -7.46 -35.36
CA GLU A 1028 -14.03 -8.37 -35.62
C GLU A 1028 -13.86 -9.68 -34.85
N ARG A 1029 -12.66 -10.28 -34.87
CA ARG A 1029 -12.34 -11.47 -34.07
C ARG A 1029 -12.54 -11.22 -32.58
N PHE A 1030 -11.98 -10.12 -32.05
CA PHE A 1030 -12.15 -9.76 -30.65
C PHE A 1030 -13.63 -9.60 -30.28
N SER A 1031 -14.42 -8.96 -31.14
CA SER A 1031 -15.88 -8.81 -30.93
C SER A 1031 -16.61 -10.16 -30.93
N LYS A 1032 -16.20 -11.12 -31.76
CA LYS A 1032 -16.74 -12.49 -31.75
C LYS A 1032 -16.38 -13.24 -30.46
N GLU A 1033 -15.15 -13.11 -29.98
CA GLU A 1033 -14.71 -13.72 -28.71
C GLU A 1033 -15.42 -13.10 -27.50
N VAL A 1034 -15.62 -11.77 -27.48
CA VAL A 1034 -16.46 -11.07 -26.49
C VAL A 1034 -17.90 -11.58 -26.51
N LYS A 1035 -18.48 -11.77 -27.70
CA LYS A 1035 -19.84 -12.32 -27.82
C LYS A 1035 -19.90 -13.75 -27.25
N TYR A 1036 -18.95 -14.59 -27.64
CA TYR A 1036 -18.88 -15.98 -27.20
C TYR A 1036 -18.73 -16.13 -25.68
N ILE A 1037 -17.77 -15.41 -25.07
CA ILE A 1037 -17.55 -15.45 -23.62
C ILE A 1037 -18.76 -14.92 -22.85
N ARG A 1038 -19.49 -13.93 -23.38
CA ARG A 1038 -20.73 -13.42 -22.78
C ARG A 1038 -21.90 -14.39 -22.92
N GLU A 1039 -22.01 -15.11 -24.04
CA GLU A 1039 -23.01 -16.16 -24.22
C GLU A 1039 -22.77 -17.32 -23.24
N LYS A 1040 -21.50 -17.71 -23.05
CA LYS A 1040 -21.12 -18.83 -22.19
C LYS A 1040 -21.14 -18.48 -20.69
N TRP A 1041 -20.57 -17.34 -20.31
CA TRP A 1041 -20.30 -16.95 -18.92
C TRP A 1041 -21.08 -15.72 -18.44
N GLY A 1042 -21.99 -15.17 -19.24
CA GLY A 1042 -22.70 -13.93 -18.92
C GLY A 1042 -23.37 -13.96 -17.55
N ALA A 1043 -24.02 -15.07 -17.18
CA ALA A 1043 -24.65 -15.21 -15.86
C ALA A 1043 -23.67 -15.21 -14.67
N VAL A 1044 -22.43 -15.67 -14.88
CA VAL A 1044 -21.36 -15.63 -13.86
C VAL A 1044 -20.78 -14.22 -13.77
N ILE A 1045 -20.52 -13.60 -14.92
CA ILE A 1045 -19.99 -12.23 -15.01
C ILE A 1045 -20.97 -11.23 -14.39
N ASP A 1046 -22.26 -11.35 -14.71
CA ASP A 1046 -23.31 -10.42 -14.26
C ASP A 1046 -23.64 -10.58 -12.77
N ARG A 1047 -23.31 -11.72 -12.17
CA ARG A 1047 -23.39 -11.91 -10.71
C ARG A 1047 -22.33 -11.10 -9.97
N GLY A 1048 -21.24 -10.74 -10.64
CA GLY A 1048 -20.11 -10.00 -10.09
C GLY A 1048 -18.95 -10.90 -9.63
N ASP A 1049 -17.75 -10.32 -9.64
CA ASP A 1049 -16.53 -10.99 -9.17
C ASP A 1049 -16.52 -11.10 -7.63
N PRO A 1050 -16.42 -12.30 -7.04
CA PRO A 1050 -16.41 -12.43 -5.59
C PRO A 1050 -15.18 -11.84 -4.90
N TYR A 1051 -14.07 -11.65 -5.62
CA TYR A 1051 -12.85 -11.07 -5.06
C TYR A 1051 -12.72 -9.56 -5.33
N TYR A 1052 -13.78 -8.93 -5.86
CA TYR A 1052 -13.88 -7.50 -6.11
C TYR A 1052 -15.17 -6.95 -5.47
N ASN A 1053 -15.06 -5.89 -4.67
CA ASN A 1053 -16.21 -5.38 -3.93
C ASN A 1053 -17.17 -4.58 -4.86
N PRO A 1054 -18.50 -4.77 -4.78
CA PRO A 1054 -19.47 -4.08 -5.64
C PRO A 1054 -19.53 -2.55 -5.47
N ASN A 1055 -18.96 -2.02 -4.39
CA ASN A 1055 -18.80 -0.58 -4.12
C ASN A 1055 -17.62 0.05 -4.87
N LEU A 1056 -16.82 -0.76 -5.57
CA LEU A 1056 -15.75 -0.31 -6.45
C LEU A 1056 -16.23 -0.23 -7.90
N THR A 1057 -15.65 0.69 -8.67
CA THR A 1057 -16.07 0.90 -10.06
C THR A 1057 -15.74 -0.32 -10.92
N LEU A 1058 -16.64 -0.65 -11.85
CA LEU A 1058 -16.36 -1.63 -12.90
C LEU A 1058 -15.84 -0.97 -14.20
N GLU A 1059 -15.74 0.36 -14.24
CA GLU A 1059 -15.35 1.10 -15.44
C GLU A 1059 -13.84 1.28 -15.58
N LYS A 1060 -13.08 1.09 -14.50
CA LYS A 1060 -11.64 1.31 -14.43
C LYS A 1060 -10.95 0.28 -13.57
N GLU A 1061 -9.72 -0.04 -13.91
CA GLU A 1061 -8.85 -1.01 -13.23
C GLU A 1061 -8.13 -0.45 -11.98
N ASP A 1062 -8.58 0.70 -11.46
CA ASP A 1062 -7.90 1.50 -10.42
C ASP A 1062 -8.46 1.32 -8.99
N PHE A 1063 -9.47 0.47 -8.82
CA PHE A 1063 -10.17 0.26 -7.53
C PHE A 1063 -10.75 1.57 -6.95
N SER A 1064 -11.11 2.53 -7.81
CA SER A 1064 -11.81 3.73 -7.35
C SER A 1064 -13.25 3.44 -6.94
N ILE A 1065 -13.78 4.28 -6.04
CA ILE A 1065 -15.14 4.14 -5.52
C ILE A 1065 -16.17 4.31 -6.64
N ARG A 1066 -17.16 3.42 -6.68
CA ARG A 1066 -18.33 3.51 -7.55
C ARG A 1066 -19.29 4.59 -7.03
N ILE A 1067 -19.51 5.65 -7.81
CA ILE A 1067 -20.40 6.77 -7.44
C ILE A 1067 -21.69 6.76 -8.24
#